data_AF-A0A452EZN3-F1
#
_entry.id   AF-A0A452EZN3-F1
#
_cell.length_a   1.000
_cell.length_b   1.000
_cell.length_c   1.000
_cell.angle_alpha   90.00
_cell.angle_beta   90.00
_cell.angle_gamma   90.00
#
_symmetry.space_group_name_H-M   'P 1'
#
loop_
_entity.id
_entity.type
_entity.pdbx_description
1 polymer ?
#
loop_
_entity_poly.entity_id
_entity_poly.type
_entity_poly.pdbx_seq_one_letter_code
_entity_poly.pdbx_strand_id
1 'polypeptide(L)'
;MIPADVPLSHLGPSVLLLLQLLLPPASAFFPNIWSLLAAPGSITHQDLTEEAALNVTLHLFLEQPPPGRPPLHLEDFLGRTLLADDLFAAYFGPGSPSRRFRAALGEVSRANAAQDFLPTSKNDPDLHFDAERLGQGRTRLVEALRETVAAAKALDYTLARQRLGAALHALQDFYSHSNWVELGKQQPHPHLLWPRQELRSLAQVGDPTCSDCEELSCPGNLLGFTLLTSGYFGTHPSKPPGKCSHGGHFDQSSSQPPRGGINKDSTSPGFSPHHMLHPQAAKLALLASIQAFNLLRSRLGDRGFSRLLDITPASSLSFVLDTTGSMGEEINAAKIQARHIVEQRRGTPMEPTHYVLVPFHDPGFGPVFTTSDPDNFWQQLNEMHALGGGDEPEMCLSALELALLHTPPLSDIFVFTDASPKDAFLTNRVESLTQERRCRVTFLVTEDPSGAQGRARREVLSPLRFEPYEAVALASGGEVIFTEDQYIRDVAAIVGDSIADLVTLPLEPRVVVAERPLVFRVDGLLQNVTVRIHGEVSSFWIRNPAGVSQSQEEGEGPLGHTRRFGRFWMVSMNDPPQSGTWEIQVTAKGTPRVRVQAQTSLDFLFHFGIPMEDGPHPGLYPLTQPVAGLQTQLLVEVTGLGSRGNPGGPLPHFSHVVLRGVPQGAELGQVPLEPRGPPERGLLAASLPPTLLSTSGPFSLELVGQDGVGRGLHRAAPQPCAVVPVLLELSGPPGFLAPGTTALLSLRIASFSGPQDLHLRTSAKPNFALTSNLSRVHLEQNESASGRLWLEVPDTAASDSVVMVTVTAKNGEPSTMPPTHAFLRLLVRAPAPQDQLPAPAYSTDPILNTSRPAFHFSTLVTQGEAGGELAGHPWWITFGVMLLLLGLGP
;
A
#
# COMPACT_ATOMS: atom_id res chain seq x y z
N MET A 1 -13.49 -32.17 54.35
CA MET A 1 -14.85 -32.47 54.84
C MET A 1 -15.82 -31.56 54.11
N ILE A 2 -16.68 -32.15 53.28
CA ILE A 2 -17.81 -31.50 52.60
C ILE A 2 -19.07 -31.75 53.45
N PRO A 3 -20.04 -30.83 53.45
CA PRO A 3 -21.42 -31.16 53.01
C PRO A 3 -21.91 -30.07 52.01
N ALA A 4 -22.37 -30.35 50.79
CA ALA A 4 -23.49 -31.15 50.26
C ALA A 4 -24.88 -30.47 50.40
N ASP A 5 -25.42 -30.09 49.22
CA ASP A 5 -26.84 -29.91 48.79
C ASP A 5 -27.63 -28.67 49.31
N VAL A 6 -28.42 -27.86 48.55
CA VAL A 6 -29.17 -27.88 47.24
C VAL A 6 -29.94 -26.50 47.16
N PRO A 7 -30.65 -26.01 46.10
CA PRO A 7 -30.57 -26.08 44.62
C PRO A 7 -30.46 -24.69 43.91
N LEU A 8 -30.08 -24.73 42.62
CA LEU A 8 -30.29 -23.67 41.63
C LEU A 8 -31.72 -23.75 41.05
N SER A 9 -32.55 -22.73 41.30
CA SER A 9 -33.70 -22.42 40.45
C SER A 9 -34.20 -21.01 40.71
N HIS A 10 -34.49 -20.29 39.60
CA HIS A 10 -35.09 -18.95 39.47
C HIS A 10 -34.15 -17.78 39.16
N LEU A 11 -33.55 -17.82 37.97
CA LEU A 11 -33.38 -16.61 37.15
C LEU A 11 -34.01 -16.90 35.78
N GLY A 12 -35.03 -16.12 35.44
CA GLY A 12 -35.93 -16.34 34.30
C GLY A 12 -35.28 -16.09 32.92
N PRO A 13 -36.01 -16.40 31.83
CA PRO A 13 -35.49 -16.44 30.46
C PRO A 13 -35.19 -15.05 29.83
N SER A 14 -35.17 -13.99 30.63
CA SER A 14 -35.09 -12.61 30.13
C SER A 14 -33.70 -11.99 30.17
N VAL A 15 -32.65 -12.75 30.52
CA VAL A 15 -31.23 -12.30 30.49
C VAL A 15 -30.44 -12.96 29.35
N LEU A 16 -30.96 -14.05 28.77
CA LEU A 16 -30.38 -14.70 27.58
C LEU A 16 -30.90 -14.14 26.25
N LEU A 17 -31.93 -13.27 26.28
CA LEU A 17 -32.55 -12.70 25.08
C LEU A 17 -32.09 -11.26 24.75
N LEU A 18 -31.17 -10.69 25.53
CA LEU A 18 -30.63 -9.33 25.28
C LEU A 18 -29.15 -9.33 24.82
N LEU A 19 -28.64 -10.48 24.39
CA LEU A 19 -27.33 -10.61 23.73
C LEU A 19 -27.45 -11.10 22.27
N GLN A 20 -28.62 -10.93 21.65
CA GLN A 20 -28.91 -11.37 20.27
C GLN A 20 -29.20 -10.21 19.30
N LEU A 21 -28.85 -8.97 19.65
CA LEU A 21 -28.99 -7.85 18.74
C LEU A 21 -27.63 -7.18 18.53
N LEU A 22 -27.22 -7.22 17.25
CA LEU A 22 -26.08 -6.54 16.61
C LEU A 22 -24.75 -7.29 16.56
N LEU A 23 -24.70 -8.38 15.79
CA LEU A 23 -23.44 -8.80 15.18
C LEU A 23 -23.66 -9.17 13.69
N PRO A 24 -23.08 -8.40 12.76
CA PRO A 24 -23.13 -8.68 11.33
C PRO A 24 -22.08 -9.72 10.91
N PRO A 25 -22.26 -10.38 9.75
CA PRO A 25 -21.70 -11.72 9.55
C PRO A 25 -20.38 -11.77 8.69
N ALA A 26 -20.00 -12.95 8.17
CA ALA A 26 -18.70 -13.52 7.76
C ALA A 26 -18.51 -14.20 6.38
N SER A 27 -17.26 -14.31 5.93
CA SER A 27 -16.71 -14.67 4.61
C SER A 27 -15.59 -15.73 4.73
N ALA A 28 -14.50 -15.74 3.94
CA ALA A 28 -13.68 -16.92 3.57
C ALA A 28 -12.37 -17.22 4.29
N PHE A 29 -11.31 -17.69 3.58
CA PHE A 29 -10.01 -18.01 4.19
C PHE A 29 -9.63 -16.95 5.21
N PHE A 30 -8.99 -17.36 6.30
CA PHE A 30 -8.65 -16.41 7.33
C PHE A 30 -7.83 -15.23 6.76
N PRO A 31 -8.18 -13.97 7.10
CA PRO A 31 -7.75 -12.80 6.31
C PRO A 31 -6.24 -12.60 6.33
N ASN A 32 -5.61 -12.74 7.49
CA ASN A 32 -4.20 -12.45 7.65
C ASN A 32 -3.58 -13.19 8.83
N ILE A 33 -2.28 -13.02 8.99
CA ILE A 33 -1.46 -13.71 9.99
C ILE A 33 -1.99 -13.57 11.43
N TRP A 34 -2.78 -12.53 11.72
CA TRP A 34 -3.38 -12.32 13.03
C TRP A 34 -4.42 -13.39 13.39
N SER A 35 -5.14 -13.87 12.38
CA SER A 35 -6.18 -14.89 12.50
C SER A 35 -5.64 -16.26 12.92
N LEU A 36 -4.34 -16.50 12.73
CA LEU A 36 -3.68 -17.77 13.07
C LEU A 36 -3.66 -18.06 14.57
N LEU A 37 -3.90 -17.06 15.42
CA LEU A 37 -4.11 -17.26 16.85
C LEU A 37 -5.35 -18.12 17.13
N ALA A 38 -6.39 -17.99 16.30
CA ALA A 38 -7.63 -18.73 16.44
C ALA A 38 -7.61 -20.09 15.71
N ALA A 39 -6.88 -20.21 14.62
CA ALA A 39 -6.73 -21.46 13.86
C ALA A 39 -5.27 -21.68 13.39
N PRO A 40 -4.39 -22.17 14.28
CA PRO A 40 -3.00 -22.43 13.95
C PRO A 40 -2.83 -23.38 12.76
N GLY A 41 -1.88 -23.09 11.87
CA GLY A 41 -1.59 -23.92 10.70
C GLY A 41 -2.50 -23.70 9.49
N SER A 42 -3.43 -22.74 9.55
CA SER A 42 -4.19 -22.30 8.38
C SER A 42 -3.31 -21.49 7.41
N ILE A 43 -3.64 -21.53 6.13
CA ILE A 43 -3.07 -20.70 5.07
C ILE A 43 -4.05 -19.55 4.82
N THR A 44 -3.57 -18.32 4.95
CA THR A 44 -4.41 -17.11 4.92
C THR A 44 -4.53 -16.51 3.52
N HIS A 45 -5.49 -15.61 3.31
CA HIS A 45 -5.55 -14.77 2.10
C HIS A 45 -4.23 -14.02 1.86
N GLN A 46 -3.60 -13.54 2.93
CA GLN A 46 -2.28 -12.91 2.88
C GLN A 46 -1.22 -13.87 2.31
N ASP A 47 -1.13 -15.09 2.84
CA ASP A 47 -0.14 -16.10 2.38
C ASP A 47 -0.32 -16.44 0.90
N LEU A 48 -1.55 -16.74 0.48
CA LEU A 48 -1.87 -17.11 -0.91
C LEU A 48 -1.51 -15.98 -1.88
N THR A 49 -1.77 -14.74 -1.49
CA THR A 49 -1.53 -13.55 -2.31
C THR A 49 -0.04 -13.27 -2.46
N GLU A 50 0.71 -13.26 -1.36
CA GLU A 50 2.15 -13.00 -1.36
C GLU A 50 2.91 -14.11 -2.12
N GLU A 51 2.58 -15.38 -1.86
CA GLU A 51 3.22 -16.51 -2.53
C GLU A 51 2.94 -16.53 -4.03
N ALA A 52 1.70 -16.27 -4.46
CA ALA A 52 1.36 -16.20 -5.88
C ALA A 52 2.13 -15.09 -6.62
N ALA A 53 2.25 -13.92 -6.01
CA ALA A 53 2.96 -12.79 -6.60
C ALA A 53 4.47 -13.04 -6.71
N LEU A 54 5.07 -13.63 -5.66
CA LEU A 54 6.47 -14.02 -5.64
C LEU A 54 6.76 -15.10 -6.69
N ASN A 55 5.87 -16.08 -6.85
CA ASN A 55 6.01 -17.15 -7.85
C ASN A 55 6.01 -16.58 -9.28
N VAL A 56 5.06 -15.70 -9.62
CA VAL A 56 5.04 -15.05 -10.94
C VAL A 56 6.24 -14.12 -11.15
N THR A 57 6.74 -13.48 -10.09
CA THR A 57 7.97 -12.68 -10.14
C THR A 57 9.21 -13.53 -10.41
N LEU A 58 9.34 -14.70 -9.77
CA LEU A 58 10.40 -15.66 -10.06
C LEU A 58 10.35 -16.10 -11.53
N HIS A 59 9.16 -16.43 -12.06
CA HIS A 59 9.00 -16.77 -13.47
C HIS A 59 9.40 -15.64 -14.41
N LEU A 60 9.03 -14.40 -14.09
CA LEU A 60 9.47 -13.22 -14.85
C LEU A 60 11.01 -13.14 -14.88
N PHE A 61 11.67 -13.34 -13.75
CA PHE A 61 13.14 -13.29 -13.64
C PHE A 61 13.85 -14.46 -14.32
N LEU A 62 13.24 -15.64 -14.37
CA LEU A 62 13.76 -16.79 -15.11
C LEU A 62 13.67 -16.57 -16.63
N GLU A 63 12.62 -15.90 -17.10
CA GLU A 63 12.39 -15.62 -18.53
C GLU A 63 13.15 -14.40 -19.04
N GLN A 64 13.43 -13.43 -18.17
CA GLN A 64 14.20 -12.24 -18.49
C GLN A 64 15.55 -12.31 -17.79
N PRO A 65 16.65 -12.71 -18.45
CA PRO A 65 17.94 -12.79 -17.79
C PRO A 65 18.42 -11.41 -17.33
N PRO A 66 19.03 -11.31 -16.13
CA PRO A 66 19.50 -10.04 -15.59
C PRO A 66 20.65 -9.47 -16.47
N PRO A 67 20.66 -8.15 -16.77
CA PRO A 67 21.70 -7.55 -17.60
C PRO A 67 23.09 -7.72 -16.97
N GLY A 68 24.02 -8.34 -17.70
CA GLY A 68 25.40 -8.51 -17.25
C GLY A 68 25.59 -9.49 -16.08
N ARG A 69 24.62 -10.36 -15.80
CA ARG A 69 24.66 -11.35 -14.71
C ARG A 69 24.26 -12.75 -15.20
N PRO A 70 24.63 -13.83 -14.50
CA PRO A 70 24.18 -15.18 -14.84
C PRO A 70 22.65 -15.30 -14.77
N PRO A 71 22.02 -16.14 -15.62
CA PRO A 71 20.61 -16.47 -15.51
C PRO A 71 20.32 -17.14 -14.16
N LEU A 72 19.11 -16.95 -13.66
CA LEU A 72 18.62 -17.68 -12.49
C LEU A 72 18.26 -19.11 -12.88
N HIS A 73 18.42 -20.06 -11.96
CA HIS A 73 17.94 -21.43 -12.13
C HIS A 73 16.82 -21.73 -11.14
N LEU A 74 15.75 -22.38 -11.61
CA LEU A 74 14.62 -22.73 -10.75
C LEU A 74 15.05 -23.59 -9.55
N GLU A 75 16.05 -24.45 -9.76
CA GLU A 75 16.63 -25.34 -8.75
C GLU A 75 17.15 -24.60 -7.52
N ASP A 76 17.58 -23.34 -7.67
CA ASP A 76 18.09 -22.51 -6.57
C ASP A 76 17.01 -22.14 -5.55
N PHE A 77 15.74 -22.22 -5.96
CA PHE A 77 14.56 -21.82 -5.18
C PHE A 77 13.68 -23.01 -4.76
N LEU A 78 13.97 -24.23 -5.22
CA LEU A 78 13.18 -25.42 -4.87
C LEU A 78 13.36 -25.80 -3.40
N GLY A 79 12.25 -26.17 -2.75
CA GLY A 79 12.25 -26.64 -1.35
C GLY A 79 12.56 -25.56 -0.31
N ARG A 80 12.53 -24.27 -0.70
CA ARG A 80 12.74 -23.12 0.17
C ARG A 80 11.53 -22.20 0.13
N THR A 81 11.28 -21.48 1.22
CA THR A 81 10.31 -20.39 1.23
C THR A 81 10.80 -19.29 0.31
N LEU A 82 9.99 -18.89 -0.66
CA LEU A 82 10.34 -17.82 -1.58
C LEU A 82 10.24 -16.47 -0.86
N LEU A 83 11.31 -15.68 -0.88
CA LEU A 83 11.37 -14.37 -0.23
C LEU A 83 11.69 -13.27 -1.26
N ALA A 84 11.06 -12.11 -1.10
CA ALA A 84 11.29 -10.94 -1.94
C ALA A 84 12.78 -10.52 -1.95
N ASP A 85 13.42 -10.55 -0.77
CA ASP A 85 14.82 -10.15 -0.59
C ASP A 85 15.76 -11.09 -1.35
N ASP A 86 15.49 -12.40 -1.30
CA ASP A 86 16.30 -13.42 -1.98
C ASP A 86 16.15 -13.33 -3.50
N LEU A 87 14.91 -13.09 -3.98
CA LEU A 87 14.65 -12.85 -5.40
C LEU A 87 15.39 -11.61 -5.91
N PHE A 88 15.34 -10.51 -5.17
CA PHE A 88 16.02 -9.27 -5.54
C PHE A 88 17.55 -9.43 -5.48
N ALA A 89 18.06 -10.11 -4.46
CA ALA A 89 19.48 -10.39 -4.33
C ALA A 89 20.00 -11.28 -5.48
N ALA A 90 19.23 -12.29 -5.88
CA ALA A 90 19.57 -13.16 -7.01
C ALA A 90 19.53 -12.42 -8.34
N TYR A 91 18.51 -11.59 -8.57
CA TYR A 91 18.27 -10.93 -9.86
C TYR A 91 19.04 -9.62 -10.04
N PHE A 92 18.86 -8.67 -9.12
CA PHE A 92 19.48 -7.34 -9.18
C PHE A 92 20.85 -7.30 -8.50
N GLY A 93 21.09 -8.21 -7.56
CA GLY A 93 22.36 -8.42 -6.88
C GLY A 93 22.34 -8.27 -5.37
N PRO A 94 23.36 -8.80 -4.67
CA PRO A 94 23.43 -8.71 -3.22
C PRO A 94 23.31 -7.27 -2.72
N GLY A 95 22.46 -7.05 -1.71
CA GLY A 95 22.19 -5.73 -1.16
C GLY A 95 21.15 -4.89 -1.93
N SER A 96 20.56 -5.42 -3.02
CA SER A 96 19.50 -4.69 -3.73
C SER A 96 18.23 -4.54 -2.87
N PRO A 97 17.62 -3.35 -2.82
CA PRO A 97 16.45 -3.08 -1.99
C PRO A 97 15.19 -3.75 -2.53
N SER A 98 14.50 -4.52 -1.69
CA SER A 98 13.19 -5.11 -1.99
C SER A 98 12.02 -4.31 -1.41
N ARG A 99 12.31 -3.26 -0.63
CA ARG A 99 11.35 -2.54 0.23
C ARG A 99 10.10 -2.08 -0.51
N ARG A 100 10.26 -1.53 -1.71
CA ARG A 100 9.14 -1.04 -2.54
C ARG A 100 8.25 -2.18 -3.04
N PHE A 101 8.87 -3.26 -3.55
CA PHE A 101 8.17 -4.47 -3.95
C PHE A 101 7.39 -5.08 -2.78
N ARG A 102 8.02 -5.21 -1.60
CA ARG A 102 7.35 -5.72 -0.39
C ARG A 102 6.18 -4.84 0.04
N ALA A 103 6.33 -3.52 -0.01
CA ALA A 103 5.22 -2.62 0.28
C ALA A 103 4.05 -2.78 -0.70
N ALA A 104 4.35 -2.96 -1.99
CA ALA A 104 3.34 -3.21 -3.02
C ALA A 104 2.63 -4.55 -2.82
N LEU A 105 3.37 -5.63 -2.49
CA LEU A 105 2.79 -6.92 -2.11
C LEU A 105 1.88 -6.77 -0.89
N GLY A 106 2.35 -6.07 0.13
CA GLY A 106 1.59 -5.77 1.34
C GLY A 106 0.32 -4.95 1.07
N GLU A 107 0.33 -4.06 0.08
CA GLU A 107 -0.89 -3.33 -0.33
C GLU A 107 -1.92 -4.27 -0.97
N VAL A 108 -1.50 -5.19 -1.83
CA VAL A 108 -2.39 -6.18 -2.44
C VAL A 108 -2.94 -7.13 -1.37
N SER A 109 -2.10 -7.64 -0.47
CA SER A 109 -2.51 -8.58 0.58
C SER A 109 -3.44 -7.93 1.61
N ARG A 110 -3.17 -6.69 2.03
CA ARG A 110 -4.09 -5.92 2.90
C ARG A 110 -5.39 -5.58 2.20
N ALA A 111 -5.39 -5.25 0.90
CA ALA A 111 -6.62 -4.98 0.16
C ALA A 111 -7.49 -6.23 -0.04
N ASN A 112 -6.85 -7.40 -0.18
CA ASN A 112 -7.50 -8.70 -0.16
C ASN A 112 -8.15 -8.94 1.22
N ALA A 113 -7.35 -8.97 2.28
CA ALA A 113 -7.82 -9.19 3.65
C ALA A 113 -8.88 -8.18 4.12
N ALA A 114 -8.83 -6.94 3.62
CA ALA A 114 -9.80 -5.90 3.97
C ALA A 114 -11.23 -6.23 3.52
N GLN A 115 -11.43 -7.10 2.51
CA GLN A 115 -12.78 -7.43 2.04
C GLN A 115 -13.65 -8.07 3.13
N ASP A 116 -13.02 -8.79 4.08
CA ASP A 116 -13.69 -9.35 5.26
C ASP A 116 -14.09 -8.30 6.30
N PHE A 117 -13.53 -7.09 6.25
CA PHE A 117 -13.79 -6.10 7.30
C PHE A 117 -14.62 -4.92 6.82
N LEU A 118 -14.52 -4.60 5.53
CA LEU A 118 -15.16 -3.43 4.96
C LEU A 118 -16.69 -3.57 4.99
N PRO A 119 -17.43 -2.56 5.49
CA PRO A 119 -18.89 -2.62 5.61
C PRO A 119 -19.62 -2.92 4.29
N THR A 120 -19.02 -2.54 3.16
CA THR A 120 -19.59 -2.71 1.81
C THR A 120 -19.37 -4.10 1.21
N SER A 121 -18.39 -4.87 1.70
CA SER A 121 -18.02 -6.16 1.10
C SER A 121 -18.22 -7.34 2.03
N LYS A 122 -17.97 -7.20 3.35
CA LYS A 122 -17.89 -8.32 4.30
C LYS A 122 -19.10 -9.27 4.36
N ASN A 123 -20.25 -8.83 3.85
CA ASN A 123 -21.50 -9.58 3.81
C ASN A 123 -22.07 -9.69 2.40
N ASP A 124 -21.30 -9.34 1.37
CA ASP A 124 -21.75 -9.37 -0.02
C ASP A 124 -21.53 -10.79 -0.59
N PRO A 125 -22.60 -11.59 -0.78
CA PRO A 125 -22.46 -12.95 -1.28
C PRO A 125 -21.87 -13.03 -2.70
N ASP A 126 -21.92 -11.94 -3.48
CA ASP A 126 -21.27 -11.92 -4.79
C ASP A 126 -19.75 -11.86 -4.65
N LEU A 127 -19.23 -11.07 -3.70
CA LEU A 127 -17.79 -10.92 -3.51
C LEU A 127 -17.16 -12.14 -2.83
N HIS A 128 -17.96 -12.91 -2.09
CA HIS A 128 -17.51 -14.11 -1.37
C HIS A 128 -17.93 -15.43 -2.05
N PHE A 129 -18.54 -15.39 -3.24
CA PHE A 129 -19.04 -16.58 -3.94
C PHE A 129 -20.04 -17.43 -3.13
N ASP A 130 -20.77 -16.82 -2.20
CA ASP A 130 -21.74 -17.47 -1.35
C ASP A 130 -23.12 -17.59 -2.00
N ALA A 131 -24.00 -18.34 -1.33
CA ALA A 131 -25.42 -18.46 -1.64
C ALA A 131 -25.71 -18.87 -3.10
N GLU A 132 -24.85 -19.71 -3.67
CA GLU A 132 -24.90 -20.17 -5.06
C GLU A 132 -24.86 -19.02 -6.10
N ARG A 133 -24.46 -17.80 -5.71
CA ARG A 133 -24.32 -16.63 -6.61
C ARG A 133 -23.03 -16.67 -7.42
N LEU A 134 -22.62 -17.86 -7.85
CA LEU A 134 -21.34 -18.13 -8.50
C LEU A 134 -21.16 -17.36 -9.82
N GLY A 135 -22.24 -17.18 -10.59
CA GLY A 135 -22.21 -16.42 -11.84
C GLY A 135 -22.01 -14.91 -11.62
N GLN A 136 -22.69 -14.36 -10.62
CA GLN A 136 -22.56 -12.96 -10.20
C GLN A 136 -21.18 -12.71 -9.58
N GLY A 137 -20.71 -13.61 -8.71
CA GLY A 137 -19.37 -13.52 -8.14
C GLY A 137 -18.27 -13.57 -9.19
N ARG A 138 -18.39 -14.44 -10.20
CA ARG A 138 -17.48 -14.42 -11.36
C ARG A 138 -17.54 -13.08 -12.11
N THR A 139 -18.72 -12.48 -12.24
CA THR A 139 -18.87 -11.19 -12.92
C THR A 139 -18.13 -10.09 -12.15
N ARG A 140 -18.29 -10.02 -10.82
CA ARG A 140 -17.57 -9.10 -9.93
C ARG A 140 -16.05 -9.31 -9.98
N LEU A 141 -15.61 -10.57 -9.91
CA LEU A 141 -14.20 -10.95 -10.03
C LEU A 141 -13.58 -10.42 -11.35
N VAL A 142 -14.26 -10.66 -12.48
CA VAL A 142 -13.78 -10.22 -13.80
C VAL A 142 -13.79 -8.70 -13.93
N GLU A 143 -14.80 -8.03 -13.37
CA GLU A 143 -14.88 -6.57 -13.33
C GLU A 143 -13.70 -5.98 -12.55
N ALA A 144 -13.43 -6.49 -11.34
CA ALA A 144 -12.30 -6.06 -10.52
C ALA A 144 -10.94 -6.27 -11.24
N LEU A 145 -10.74 -7.40 -11.93
CA LEU A 145 -9.52 -7.62 -12.74
C LEU A 145 -9.41 -6.63 -13.92
N ARG A 146 -10.53 -6.25 -14.55
CA ARG A 146 -10.53 -5.24 -15.62
C ARG A 146 -10.22 -3.86 -15.08
N GLU A 147 -10.75 -3.51 -13.91
CA GLU A 147 -10.41 -2.28 -13.20
C GLU A 147 -8.93 -2.23 -12.85
N THR A 148 -8.34 -3.34 -12.35
CA THR A 148 -6.89 -3.44 -12.11
C THR A 148 -6.09 -3.09 -13.36
N VAL A 149 -6.43 -3.69 -14.51
CA VAL A 149 -5.72 -3.41 -15.77
C VAL A 149 -5.90 -1.97 -16.20
N ALA A 150 -7.10 -1.40 -16.07
CA ALA A 150 -7.39 -0.03 -16.47
C ALA A 150 -6.68 1.00 -15.57
N ALA A 151 -6.73 0.81 -14.24
CA ALA A 151 -6.02 1.66 -13.28
C ALA A 151 -4.49 1.60 -13.48
N ALA A 152 -3.93 0.41 -13.72
CA ALA A 152 -2.51 0.26 -14.02
C ALA A 152 -2.10 0.96 -15.32
N LYS A 153 -2.97 0.97 -16.34
CA LYS A 153 -2.74 1.72 -17.59
C LYS A 153 -2.86 3.23 -17.40
N ALA A 154 -3.73 3.67 -16.49
CA ALA A 154 -3.83 5.05 -16.04
C ALA A 154 -2.67 5.46 -15.09
N LEU A 155 -1.69 4.57 -14.87
CA LEU A 155 -0.55 4.74 -13.97
C LEU A 155 -0.92 4.92 -12.48
N ASP A 156 -2.17 4.62 -12.09
CA ASP A 156 -2.59 4.58 -10.69
C ASP A 156 -2.44 3.15 -10.13
N TYR A 157 -1.21 2.84 -9.72
CA TYR A 157 -0.89 1.52 -9.18
C TYR A 157 -1.51 1.27 -7.80
N THR A 158 -1.80 2.32 -7.02
CA THR A 158 -2.46 2.16 -5.71
C THR A 158 -3.88 1.64 -5.90
N LEU A 159 -4.66 2.27 -6.77
CA LEU A 159 -6.00 1.80 -7.11
C LEU A 159 -5.94 0.41 -7.78
N ALA A 160 -4.98 0.19 -8.67
CA ALA A 160 -4.83 -1.11 -9.34
C ALA A 160 -4.58 -2.26 -8.35
N ARG A 161 -3.70 -2.06 -7.35
CA ARG A 161 -3.41 -3.03 -6.28
C ARG A 161 -4.60 -3.25 -5.36
N GLN A 162 -5.36 -2.19 -5.05
CA GLN A 162 -6.61 -2.32 -4.26
C GLN A 162 -7.64 -3.19 -4.99
N ARG A 163 -7.87 -2.96 -6.28
CA ARG A 163 -8.77 -3.77 -7.11
C ARG A 163 -8.25 -5.19 -7.32
N LEU A 164 -6.94 -5.36 -7.38
CA LEU A 164 -6.32 -6.68 -7.46
C LEU A 164 -6.55 -7.48 -6.18
N GLY A 165 -6.38 -6.85 -5.01
CA GLY A 165 -6.68 -7.47 -3.73
C GLY A 165 -8.13 -7.95 -3.66
N ALA A 166 -9.09 -7.09 -4.03
CA ALA A 166 -10.51 -7.45 -4.08
C ALA A 166 -10.81 -8.61 -5.07
N ALA A 167 -10.15 -8.64 -6.23
CA ALA A 167 -10.27 -9.73 -7.19
C ALA A 167 -9.69 -11.05 -6.64
N LEU A 168 -8.50 -11.00 -6.03
CA LEU A 168 -7.85 -12.18 -5.47
C LEU A 168 -8.63 -12.76 -4.30
N HIS A 169 -9.23 -11.90 -3.48
CA HIS A 169 -10.13 -12.31 -2.41
C HIS A 169 -11.26 -13.20 -2.95
N ALA A 170 -12.12 -12.64 -3.82
CA ALA A 170 -13.22 -13.38 -4.43
C ALA A 170 -12.76 -14.67 -5.14
N LEU A 171 -11.62 -14.63 -5.83
CA LEU A 171 -11.05 -15.82 -6.49
C LEU A 171 -10.66 -16.92 -5.51
N GLN A 172 -10.12 -16.55 -4.34
CA GLN A 172 -9.71 -17.49 -3.31
C GLN A 172 -10.94 -18.07 -2.60
N ASP A 173 -11.91 -17.23 -2.24
CA ASP A 173 -13.19 -17.62 -1.62
C ASP A 173 -13.94 -18.69 -2.40
N PHE A 174 -13.93 -18.59 -3.74
CA PHE A 174 -14.53 -19.62 -4.58
C PHE A 174 -14.07 -21.05 -4.19
N TYR A 175 -12.78 -21.23 -3.88
CA TYR A 175 -12.24 -22.56 -3.57
C TYR A 175 -12.54 -23.01 -2.14
N SER A 176 -12.72 -22.10 -1.19
CA SER A 176 -13.10 -22.46 0.18
C SER A 176 -14.61 -22.57 0.37
N HIS A 177 -15.42 -21.83 -0.40
CA HIS A 177 -16.88 -21.73 -0.22
C HIS A 177 -17.70 -22.60 -1.16
N SER A 178 -17.14 -22.96 -2.32
CA SER A 178 -17.81 -23.88 -3.25
C SER A 178 -17.47 -25.33 -2.94
N ASN A 179 -18.22 -26.25 -3.55
CA ASN A 179 -17.90 -27.68 -3.51
C ASN A 179 -16.82 -28.10 -4.54
N TRP A 180 -16.06 -27.18 -5.14
CA TRP A 180 -15.11 -27.50 -6.23
C TRP A 180 -14.07 -28.56 -5.83
N VAL A 181 -13.58 -28.50 -4.59
CA VAL A 181 -12.62 -29.48 -4.06
C VAL A 181 -13.29 -30.85 -3.90
N GLU A 182 -14.52 -30.87 -3.41
CA GLU A 182 -15.34 -32.06 -3.18
C GLU A 182 -15.78 -32.74 -4.47
N LEU A 183 -15.86 -32.01 -5.58
CA LEU A 183 -16.01 -32.55 -6.93
C LEU A 183 -14.76 -33.30 -7.44
N GLY A 184 -13.75 -33.48 -6.58
CA GLY A 184 -12.49 -34.18 -6.88
C GLY A 184 -11.58 -33.41 -7.84
N LYS A 185 -11.78 -32.09 -7.98
CA LYS A 185 -11.02 -31.28 -8.92
C LYS A 185 -9.63 -30.98 -8.36
N GLN A 186 -8.63 -31.18 -9.21
CA GLN A 186 -7.22 -31.03 -8.86
C GLN A 186 -6.56 -29.84 -9.58
N GLN A 187 -7.37 -29.06 -10.32
CA GLN A 187 -6.92 -27.90 -11.10
C GLN A 187 -7.86 -26.72 -10.87
N PRO A 188 -7.39 -25.47 -11.00
CA PRO A 188 -8.23 -24.29 -10.97
C PRO A 188 -9.41 -24.39 -11.95
N HIS A 189 -10.56 -23.85 -11.56
CA HIS A 189 -11.74 -23.86 -12.41
C HIS A 189 -11.43 -23.10 -13.71
N PRO A 190 -11.58 -23.74 -14.89
CA PRO A 190 -11.07 -23.16 -16.12
C PRO A 190 -11.76 -21.85 -16.48
N HIS A 191 -13.03 -21.62 -16.11
CA HIS A 191 -13.79 -20.44 -16.54
C HIS A 191 -13.96 -19.31 -15.52
N LEU A 192 -13.25 -19.32 -14.38
CA LEU A 192 -13.37 -18.23 -13.40
C LEU A 192 -12.74 -16.92 -13.89
N LEU A 193 -11.59 -17.03 -14.57
CA LEU A 193 -10.85 -15.87 -15.04
C LEU A 193 -11.28 -15.41 -16.45
N TRP A 194 -11.05 -14.13 -16.73
CA TRP A 194 -11.26 -13.51 -18.04
C TRP A 194 -10.26 -14.05 -19.09
N PRO A 195 -10.65 -14.34 -20.36
CA PRO A 195 -11.93 -14.09 -21.04
C PRO A 195 -12.89 -15.28 -21.15
N ARG A 196 -12.66 -16.35 -20.39
CA ARG A 196 -13.36 -17.62 -20.57
C ARG A 196 -14.85 -17.50 -20.20
N GLN A 197 -15.69 -18.38 -20.77
CA GLN A 197 -17.17 -18.27 -20.77
C GLN A 197 -17.82 -18.46 -19.39
N GLU A 198 -19.16 -18.50 -19.36
CA GLU A 198 -19.98 -18.69 -18.17
C GLU A 198 -19.67 -19.99 -17.41
N LEU A 199 -19.97 -19.99 -16.11
CA LEU A 199 -19.97 -21.19 -15.29
C LEU A 199 -21.14 -22.09 -15.70
N ARG A 200 -20.93 -23.40 -15.73
CA ARG A 200 -21.92 -24.40 -16.12
C ARG A 200 -22.14 -25.41 -15.01
N SER A 201 -23.20 -26.20 -15.13
CA SER A 201 -23.55 -27.24 -14.17
C SER A 201 -23.75 -26.69 -12.76
N LEU A 202 -24.45 -25.56 -12.64
CA LEU A 202 -24.74 -24.92 -11.36
C LEU A 202 -26.00 -25.52 -10.73
N ALA A 203 -25.96 -25.76 -9.42
CA ALA A 203 -27.14 -26.12 -8.66
C ALA A 203 -28.21 -25.02 -8.74
N GLN A 204 -29.46 -25.41 -8.93
CA GLN A 204 -30.62 -24.52 -8.93
C GLN A 204 -31.23 -24.47 -7.54
N VAL A 205 -32.01 -23.43 -7.22
CA VAL A 205 -32.63 -23.23 -5.89
C VAL A 205 -33.40 -24.46 -5.39
N GLY A 206 -34.00 -25.25 -6.29
CA GLY A 206 -34.74 -26.47 -5.95
C GLY A 206 -33.91 -27.75 -5.80
N ASP A 207 -32.64 -27.73 -6.18
CA ASP A 207 -31.76 -28.90 -6.07
C ASP A 207 -31.25 -29.05 -4.64
N PRO A 208 -31.55 -30.14 -3.91
CA PRO A 208 -30.99 -30.36 -2.58
C PRO A 208 -29.49 -30.61 -2.69
N THR A 209 -28.68 -29.84 -1.94
CA THR A 209 -27.21 -29.91 -1.98
C THR A 209 -26.57 -30.36 -0.68
N CYS A 210 -27.30 -30.36 0.46
CA CYS A 210 -26.77 -30.80 1.75
C CYS A 210 -27.73 -31.67 2.56
N SER A 211 -27.15 -32.54 3.39
CA SER A 211 -27.77 -33.15 4.57
C SER A 211 -27.26 -32.52 5.87
N ASP A 212 -27.96 -32.78 6.98
CA ASP A 212 -27.55 -32.33 8.32
C ASP A 212 -26.17 -32.91 8.70
N CYS A 213 -25.32 -32.06 9.27
CA CYS A 213 -24.10 -32.46 9.97
C CYS A 213 -24.43 -32.88 11.42
N GLU A 214 -23.82 -33.97 11.90
CA GLU A 214 -23.98 -34.44 13.28
C GLU A 214 -22.96 -33.81 14.25
N GLU A 215 -21.82 -33.35 13.72
CA GLU A 215 -20.71 -32.77 14.48
C GLU A 215 -20.16 -31.50 13.79
N LEU A 216 -19.25 -30.80 14.47
CA LEU A 216 -18.56 -29.62 13.90
C LEU A 216 -17.76 -29.98 12.64
N SER A 217 -17.04 -31.11 12.67
CA SER A 217 -16.44 -31.67 11.46
C SER A 217 -17.54 -32.34 10.66
N CYS A 218 -17.70 -31.94 9.39
CA CYS A 218 -18.80 -32.40 8.57
C CYS A 218 -18.37 -33.05 7.25
N PRO A 219 -17.66 -34.19 7.29
CA PRO A 219 -17.33 -34.89 6.06
C PRO A 219 -18.58 -35.51 5.42
N GLY A 220 -18.78 -35.26 4.13
CA GLY A 220 -19.73 -36.03 3.32
C GLY A 220 -21.21 -35.64 3.44
N ASN A 221 -21.52 -34.41 3.86
CA ASN A 221 -22.89 -33.87 3.86
C ASN A 221 -23.42 -33.45 2.49
N LEU A 222 -22.57 -33.33 1.47
CA LEU A 222 -22.97 -32.90 0.14
C LEU A 222 -23.84 -33.94 -0.57
N LEU A 223 -24.94 -33.49 -1.15
CA LEU A 223 -25.88 -34.27 -1.95
C LEU A 223 -25.72 -33.88 -3.43
N GLY A 224 -25.69 -34.86 -4.33
CA GLY A 224 -25.68 -34.59 -5.78
C GLY A 224 -24.37 -33.98 -6.30
N PHE A 225 -23.22 -34.62 -6.03
CA PHE A 225 -21.83 -34.25 -6.41
C PHE A 225 -21.53 -34.04 -7.92
N THR A 226 -22.50 -33.77 -8.77
CA THR A 226 -22.28 -33.43 -10.19
C THR A 226 -22.51 -31.96 -10.48
N LEU A 227 -23.21 -31.23 -9.59
CA LEU A 227 -23.49 -29.82 -9.71
C LEU A 227 -22.54 -29.00 -8.82
N LEU A 228 -22.14 -27.83 -9.31
CA LEU A 228 -21.38 -26.83 -8.57
C LEU A 228 -22.34 -26.02 -7.68
N THR A 229 -22.05 -25.95 -6.39
CA THR A 229 -22.81 -25.21 -5.37
C THR A 229 -21.84 -24.46 -4.46
N SER A 230 -22.35 -23.49 -3.71
CA SER A 230 -21.65 -22.85 -2.58
C SER A 230 -22.55 -22.75 -1.35
N GLY A 231 -21.94 -22.44 -0.21
CA GLY A 231 -22.64 -22.31 1.07
C GLY A 231 -23.44 -21.01 1.16
N TYR A 232 -24.62 -21.06 1.75
CA TYR A 232 -25.37 -19.86 2.13
C TYR A 232 -24.83 -19.32 3.44
N PHE A 233 -24.75 -18.01 3.55
CA PHE A 233 -24.10 -17.39 4.68
C PHE A 233 -25.01 -16.34 5.36
N GLY A 234 -25.08 -16.36 6.69
CA GLY A 234 -25.85 -15.40 7.47
C GLY A 234 -27.38 -15.56 7.31
N THR A 235 -28.08 -14.45 7.07
CA THR A 235 -29.55 -14.43 6.93
C THR A 235 -30.03 -13.88 5.58
N HIS A 236 -29.15 -13.25 4.82
CA HIS A 236 -29.48 -12.57 3.57
C HIS A 236 -28.39 -12.86 2.52
N PRO A 237 -28.75 -13.54 1.41
CA PRO A 237 -30.07 -14.12 1.13
C PRO A 237 -30.41 -15.26 2.09
N SER A 238 -31.71 -15.50 2.31
CA SER A 238 -32.17 -16.59 3.17
C SER A 238 -31.79 -17.94 2.56
N LYS A 239 -31.28 -18.87 3.39
CA LYS A 239 -30.94 -20.23 2.97
C LYS A 239 -32.19 -21.03 2.55
N PRO A 240 -32.30 -21.50 1.29
CA PRO A 240 -33.41 -22.34 0.87
C PRO A 240 -33.37 -23.74 1.50
N PRO A 241 -34.53 -24.43 1.62
CA PRO A 241 -34.57 -25.81 2.12
C PRO A 241 -33.68 -26.75 1.31
N GLY A 242 -32.92 -27.60 2.00
CA GLY A 242 -32.01 -28.57 1.37
C GLY A 242 -30.67 -28.00 0.90
N LYS A 243 -30.42 -26.69 1.07
CA LYS A 243 -29.17 -26.05 0.69
C LYS A 243 -28.12 -26.06 1.79
N CYS A 244 -26.86 -26.14 1.39
CA CYS A 244 -25.74 -26.05 2.32
C CYS A 244 -25.62 -24.66 2.92
N SER A 245 -25.31 -24.60 4.21
CA SER A 245 -24.71 -23.41 4.80
C SER A 245 -23.24 -23.31 4.41
N HIS A 246 -22.69 -22.12 4.56
CA HIS A 246 -21.26 -21.90 4.63
C HIS A 246 -20.68 -22.63 5.86
N GLY A 247 -21.30 -22.43 7.02
CA GLY A 247 -20.98 -23.09 8.28
C GLY A 247 -19.97 -22.33 9.13
N GLY A 248 -19.67 -22.89 10.31
CA GLY A 248 -18.78 -22.31 11.30
C GLY A 248 -19.52 -21.48 12.36
N HIS A 249 -18.82 -21.17 13.45
CA HIS A 249 -19.37 -20.44 14.60
C HIS A 249 -19.98 -19.07 14.25
N PHE A 250 -19.49 -18.41 13.21
CA PHE A 250 -19.93 -17.08 12.79
C PHE A 250 -21.06 -17.09 11.74
N ASP A 251 -21.42 -18.26 11.20
CA ASP A 251 -22.51 -18.38 10.23
C ASP A 251 -23.86 -18.65 10.90
N GLN A 252 -24.73 -17.64 10.92
CA GLN A 252 -26.08 -17.77 11.46
C GLN A 252 -26.93 -18.81 10.71
N SER A 253 -26.65 -19.04 9.42
CA SER A 253 -27.38 -20.02 8.62
C SER A 253 -27.06 -21.47 9.02
N SER A 254 -25.90 -21.71 9.65
CA SER A 254 -25.39 -23.04 10.02
C SER A 254 -26.30 -23.81 10.97
N SER A 255 -27.11 -23.09 11.75
CA SER A 255 -28.09 -23.64 12.69
C SER A 255 -29.41 -24.05 12.02
N GLN A 256 -29.69 -23.56 10.81
CA GLN A 256 -30.90 -23.88 10.06
C GLN A 256 -30.73 -25.25 9.36
N PRO A 257 -31.77 -26.08 9.18
CA PRO A 257 -31.67 -27.31 8.39
C PRO A 257 -31.48 -27.04 6.89
N PRO A 258 -30.61 -27.77 6.16
CA PRO A 258 -29.58 -28.68 6.67
C PRO A 258 -28.51 -27.97 7.51
N ARG A 259 -28.24 -28.48 8.72
CA ARG A 259 -27.31 -27.92 9.71
C ARG A 259 -25.85 -28.20 9.35
N GLY A 260 -24.96 -27.31 9.79
CA GLY A 260 -23.51 -27.38 9.56
C GLY A 260 -23.07 -26.48 8.40
N GLY A 261 -22.32 -27.00 7.43
CA GLY A 261 -21.93 -26.24 6.25
C GLY A 261 -20.80 -26.89 5.45
N ILE A 262 -20.20 -26.14 4.52
CA ILE A 262 -19.21 -26.67 3.55
C ILE A 262 -17.91 -25.86 3.44
N ASN A 263 -17.71 -24.80 4.23
CA ASN A 263 -16.52 -23.96 4.09
C ASN A 263 -15.22 -24.66 4.52
N LYS A 264 -14.11 -24.16 3.95
CA LYS A 264 -12.76 -24.71 4.08
C LYS A 264 -11.75 -23.62 4.44
N ASP A 265 -12.20 -22.61 5.16
CA ASP A 265 -11.45 -21.36 5.38
C ASP A 265 -10.24 -21.52 6.30
N SER A 266 -10.31 -22.51 7.19
CA SER A 266 -9.29 -22.79 8.19
C SER A 266 -9.11 -24.29 8.41
N THR A 267 -8.04 -24.64 9.12
CA THR A 267 -7.80 -26.00 9.63
C THR A 267 -8.60 -26.34 10.89
N SER A 268 -9.45 -25.42 11.38
CA SER A 268 -10.18 -25.60 12.64
C SER A 268 -11.63 -26.04 12.38
N PRO A 269 -12.10 -27.14 12.97
CA PRO A 269 -13.48 -27.60 12.83
C PRO A 269 -14.52 -26.62 13.40
N GLY A 270 -14.14 -25.74 14.32
CA GLY A 270 -15.06 -24.74 14.89
C GLY A 270 -15.43 -23.61 13.92
N PHE A 271 -14.54 -23.32 12.97
CA PHE A 271 -14.74 -22.28 11.94
C PHE A 271 -15.08 -22.90 10.59
N SER A 272 -14.57 -24.09 10.31
CA SER A 272 -14.69 -24.72 8.99
C SER A 272 -15.19 -26.15 9.10
N PRO A 273 -16.46 -26.44 8.74
CA PRO A 273 -16.97 -27.81 8.78
C PRO A 273 -16.17 -28.77 7.91
N HIS A 274 -15.62 -28.29 6.78
CA HIS A 274 -14.78 -29.06 5.87
C HIS A 274 -13.28 -28.75 6.05
N HIS A 275 -12.84 -28.39 7.26
CA HIS A 275 -11.44 -28.03 7.57
C HIS A 275 -10.38 -29.01 7.02
N MET A 276 -10.67 -30.32 6.96
CA MET A 276 -9.77 -31.33 6.40
C MET A 276 -9.41 -31.09 4.92
N LEU A 277 -10.25 -30.35 4.19
CA LEU A 277 -10.04 -30.00 2.79
C LEU A 277 -9.36 -28.63 2.61
N HIS A 278 -9.10 -27.90 3.70
CA HIS A 278 -8.43 -26.60 3.67
C HIS A 278 -7.10 -26.61 2.89
N PRO A 279 -6.16 -27.55 3.11
CA PRO A 279 -4.91 -27.58 2.35
C PRO A 279 -5.12 -27.73 0.83
N GLN A 280 -6.11 -28.52 0.43
CA GLN A 280 -6.44 -28.73 -0.97
C GLN A 280 -7.13 -27.49 -1.57
N ALA A 281 -8.04 -26.85 -0.84
CA ALA A 281 -8.65 -25.59 -1.23
C ALA A 281 -7.59 -24.49 -1.40
N ALA A 282 -6.71 -24.32 -0.41
CA ALA A 282 -5.61 -23.36 -0.42
C ALA A 282 -4.67 -23.60 -1.61
N LYS A 283 -4.32 -24.87 -1.90
CA LYS A 283 -3.55 -25.23 -3.10
C LYS A 283 -4.22 -24.73 -4.37
N LEU A 284 -5.51 -25.03 -4.59
CA LEU A 284 -6.20 -24.59 -5.79
C LEU A 284 -6.35 -23.06 -5.87
N ALA A 285 -6.58 -22.41 -4.73
CA ALA A 285 -6.65 -20.96 -4.61
C ALA A 285 -5.31 -20.28 -4.95
N LEU A 286 -4.19 -20.86 -4.50
CA LEU A 286 -2.83 -20.42 -4.86
C LEU A 286 -2.61 -20.55 -6.37
N LEU A 287 -2.92 -21.73 -6.94
CA LEU A 287 -2.77 -21.96 -8.38
C LEU A 287 -3.62 -21.00 -9.22
N ALA A 288 -4.85 -20.72 -8.78
CA ALA A 288 -5.73 -19.76 -9.43
C ALA A 288 -5.20 -18.33 -9.31
N SER A 289 -4.67 -17.95 -8.14
CA SER A 289 -4.04 -16.65 -7.92
C SER A 289 -2.82 -16.46 -8.84
N ILE A 290 -1.98 -17.48 -9.00
CA ILE A 290 -0.87 -17.50 -9.97
C ILE A 290 -1.40 -17.30 -11.40
N GLN A 291 -2.52 -17.95 -11.78
CA GLN A 291 -3.14 -17.72 -13.08
C GLN A 291 -3.68 -16.29 -13.24
N ALA A 292 -4.21 -15.67 -12.19
CA ALA A 292 -4.67 -14.29 -12.22
C ALA A 292 -3.51 -13.30 -12.39
N PHE A 293 -2.40 -13.47 -11.65
CA PHE A 293 -1.20 -12.66 -11.85
C PHE A 293 -0.62 -12.84 -13.26
N ASN A 294 -0.55 -14.07 -13.79
CA ASN A 294 -0.12 -14.32 -15.17
C ASN A 294 -1.05 -13.69 -16.21
N LEU A 295 -2.36 -13.71 -15.97
CA LEU A 295 -3.32 -12.99 -16.81
C LEU A 295 -2.99 -11.50 -16.83
N LEU A 296 -2.78 -10.86 -15.67
CA LEU A 296 -2.40 -9.45 -15.60
C LEU A 296 -1.09 -9.17 -16.32
N ARG A 297 -0.08 -10.01 -16.11
CA ARG A 297 1.20 -9.95 -16.82
C ARG A 297 1.01 -9.99 -18.34
N SER A 298 0.18 -10.90 -18.84
CA SER A 298 -0.12 -10.97 -20.28
C SER A 298 -0.85 -9.74 -20.84
N ARG A 299 -1.66 -9.06 -20.01
CA ARG A 299 -2.46 -7.88 -20.42
C ARG A 299 -1.71 -6.57 -20.31
N LEU A 300 -0.79 -6.46 -19.35
CA LEU A 300 0.02 -5.27 -19.09
C LEU A 300 1.39 -5.34 -19.80
N GLY A 301 1.81 -6.55 -20.19
CA GLY A 301 3.19 -6.83 -20.55
C GLY A 301 4.10 -6.82 -19.33
N ASP A 302 5.30 -7.36 -19.49
CA ASP A 302 6.25 -7.55 -18.38
C ASP A 302 6.60 -6.22 -17.69
N ARG A 303 6.86 -5.16 -18.46
CA ARG A 303 7.14 -3.82 -17.90
C ARG A 303 5.96 -3.26 -17.12
N GLY A 304 4.74 -3.44 -17.60
CA GLY A 304 3.54 -2.95 -16.90
C GLY A 304 3.26 -3.74 -15.63
N PHE A 305 3.50 -5.06 -15.66
CA PHE A 305 3.40 -5.93 -14.49
C PHE A 305 4.44 -5.58 -13.41
N SER A 306 5.70 -5.37 -13.81
CA SER A 306 6.75 -4.93 -12.88
C SER A 306 6.39 -3.60 -12.22
N ARG A 307 5.75 -2.66 -12.92
CA ARG A 307 5.30 -1.40 -12.30
C ARG A 307 4.11 -1.58 -11.35
N LEU A 308 3.16 -2.44 -11.70
CA LEU A 308 2.01 -2.76 -10.84
C LEU A 308 2.45 -3.22 -9.45
N LEU A 309 3.43 -4.12 -9.42
CA LEU A 309 3.99 -4.67 -8.18
C LEU A 309 5.24 -3.95 -7.69
N ASP A 310 5.70 -2.90 -8.36
CA ASP A 310 6.93 -2.18 -8.00
C ASP A 310 8.18 -3.09 -7.90
N ILE A 311 8.32 -4.00 -8.86
CA ILE A 311 9.45 -4.96 -9.01
C ILE A 311 10.66 -4.21 -9.57
N THR A 312 11.25 -3.33 -8.76
CA THR A 312 12.44 -2.55 -9.12
C THR A 312 13.16 -2.08 -7.86
N PRO A 313 14.51 -2.03 -7.88
CA PRO A 313 15.26 -1.36 -6.83
C PRO A 313 15.32 0.17 -6.99
N ALA A 314 14.92 0.71 -8.15
CA ALA A 314 15.01 2.13 -8.43
C ALA A 314 13.88 2.93 -7.74
N SER A 315 14.17 4.12 -7.22
CA SER A 315 13.17 5.12 -6.84
C SER A 315 12.68 5.93 -8.06
N SER A 316 11.51 6.59 -7.95
CA SER A 316 11.01 7.48 -9.02
C SER A 316 11.75 8.84 -9.02
N LEU A 317 11.69 9.56 -10.13
CA LEU A 317 12.25 10.92 -10.25
C LEU A 317 11.12 11.93 -10.38
N SER A 318 10.81 12.64 -9.30
CA SER A 318 9.66 13.55 -9.23
C SER A 318 10.11 14.98 -8.89
N PHE A 319 9.91 15.92 -9.82
CA PHE A 319 10.29 17.32 -9.68
C PHE A 319 9.06 18.24 -9.63
N VAL A 320 9.09 19.18 -8.70
CA VAL A 320 8.15 20.30 -8.61
C VAL A 320 8.98 21.56 -8.77
N LEU A 321 8.80 22.27 -9.90
CA LEU A 321 9.68 23.36 -10.29
C LEU A 321 8.91 24.67 -10.35
N ASP A 322 9.38 25.65 -9.58
CA ASP A 322 9.01 27.04 -9.79
C ASP A 322 9.55 27.51 -11.15
N THR A 323 8.72 28.22 -11.91
CA THR A 323 8.97 28.65 -13.28
C THR A 323 9.01 30.16 -13.44
N THR A 324 9.00 30.90 -12.34
CA THR A 324 9.12 32.36 -12.33
C THR A 324 10.43 32.86 -12.93
N GLY A 325 10.48 34.14 -13.31
CA GLY A 325 11.61 34.74 -14.04
C GLY A 325 12.96 34.73 -13.29
N SER A 326 12.97 34.57 -11.97
CA SER A 326 14.20 34.45 -11.16
C SER A 326 14.79 33.04 -11.16
N MET A 327 13.99 31.99 -11.43
CA MET A 327 14.34 30.57 -11.32
C MET A 327 15.34 30.03 -12.38
N GLY A 328 16.07 30.91 -13.06
CA GLY A 328 16.92 30.54 -14.20
C GLY A 328 18.02 29.54 -13.84
N GLU A 329 18.71 29.74 -12.71
CA GLU A 329 19.81 28.88 -12.28
C GLU A 329 19.32 27.55 -11.69
N GLU A 330 18.22 27.58 -10.95
CA GLU A 330 17.56 26.44 -10.32
C GLU A 330 16.99 25.48 -11.38
N ILE A 331 16.29 26.02 -12.39
CA ILE A 331 15.79 25.22 -13.52
C ILE A 331 16.96 24.58 -14.27
N ASN A 332 18.04 25.33 -14.48
CA ASN A 332 19.24 24.80 -15.13
C ASN A 332 19.93 23.71 -14.28
N ALA A 333 20.00 23.89 -12.96
CA ALA A 333 20.51 22.87 -12.04
C ALA A 333 19.65 21.60 -12.05
N ALA A 334 18.33 21.73 -12.04
CA ALA A 334 17.39 20.61 -12.18
C ALA A 334 17.59 19.88 -13.51
N LYS A 335 17.77 20.60 -14.63
CA LYS A 335 18.10 20.02 -15.95
C LYS A 335 19.40 19.21 -15.90
N ILE A 336 20.49 19.83 -15.44
CA ILE A 336 21.80 19.16 -15.37
C ILE A 336 21.71 17.90 -14.51
N GLN A 337 21.04 17.99 -13.36
CA GLN A 337 20.94 16.87 -12.44
C GLN A 337 20.05 15.74 -12.97
N ALA A 338 18.88 16.05 -13.54
CA ALA A 338 18.03 15.04 -14.16
C ALA A 338 18.79 14.29 -15.26
N ARG A 339 19.51 15.03 -16.12
CA ARG A 339 20.34 14.44 -17.17
C ARG A 339 21.39 13.52 -16.59
N HIS A 340 22.10 13.96 -15.55
CA HIS A 340 23.13 13.16 -14.90
C HIS A 340 22.57 11.84 -14.34
N ILE A 341 21.44 11.91 -13.62
CA ILE A 341 20.76 10.73 -13.06
C ILE A 341 20.33 9.78 -14.18
N VAL A 342 19.70 10.30 -15.25
CA VAL A 342 19.25 9.50 -16.37
C VAL A 342 20.44 8.84 -17.08
N GLU A 343 21.47 9.61 -17.45
CA GLU A 343 22.64 9.08 -18.17
C GLU A 343 23.42 8.04 -17.35
N GLN A 344 23.56 8.23 -16.03
CA GLN A 344 24.25 7.27 -15.16
C GLN A 344 23.47 5.97 -14.96
N ARG A 345 22.14 6.04 -14.94
CA ARG A 345 21.29 4.90 -14.54
C ARG A 345 20.64 4.19 -15.71
N ARG A 346 20.62 4.81 -16.90
CA ARG A 346 20.01 4.23 -18.11
C ARG A 346 20.56 2.84 -18.39
N GLY A 347 19.67 1.87 -18.57
CA GLY A 347 20.00 0.48 -18.81
C GLY A 347 20.50 -0.30 -17.58
N THR A 348 20.55 0.34 -16.41
CA THR A 348 20.89 -0.32 -15.13
C THR A 348 19.61 -0.66 -14.35
N PRO A 349 19.68 -1.58 -13.36
CA PRO A 349 18.57 -1.81 -12.43
C PRO A 349 18.05 -0.57 -11.70
N MET A 350 18.88 0.47 -11.57
CA MET A 350 18.57 1.71 -10.86
C MET A 350 17.90 2.77 -11.76
N GLU A 351 17.63 2.47 -13.05
CA GLU A 351 16.91 3.39 -13.94
C GLU A 351 15.51 3.71 -13.37
N PRO A 352 15.16 4.98 -13.15
CA PRO A 352 13.83 5.34 -12.67
C PRO A 352 12.74 4.83 -13.62
N THR A 353 11.75 4.14 -13.07
CA THR A 353 10.62 3.57 -13.84
C THR A 353 9.45 4.54 -13.99
N HIS A 354 9.50 5.65 -13.25
CA HIS A 354 8.46 6.67 -13.21
C HIS A 354 9.10 8.06 -13.07
N TYR A 355 8.67 8.98 -13.91
CA TYR A 355 9.11 10.36 -13.94
C TYR A 355 7.90 11.29 -13.81
N VAL A 356 7.97 12.25 -12.90
CA VAL A 356 6.92 13.24 -12.65
C VAL A 356 7.52 14.64 -12.70
N LEU A 357 6.88 15.54 -13.43
CA LEU A 357 7.26 16.95 -13.48
C LEU A 357 6.02 17.82 -13.27
N VAL A 358 6.07 18.73 -12.31
CA VAL A 358 5.00 19.71 -12.04
C VAL A 358 5.59 21.13 -12.05
N PRO A 359 5.36 21.93 -13.10
CA PRO A 359 5.64 23.37 -13.06
C PRO A 359 4.71 24.10 -12.11
N PHE A 360 5.17 25.22 -11.55
CA PHE A 360 4.29 26.20 -10.93
C PHE A 360 4.82 27.63 -11.00
N HIS A 361 3.91 28.59 -10.86
CA HIS A 361 4.12 30.02 -10.68
C HIS A 361 2.80 30.63 -10.15
N ASP A 362 2.74 31.92 -9.90
CA ASP A 362 1.51 32.61 -9.55
C ASP A 362 0.88 33.25 -10.80
N PRO A 363 -0.44 33.08 -11.05
CA PRO A 363 -1.44 32.32 -10.28
C PRO A 363 -1.60 30.84 -10.69
N GLY A 364 -0.74 30.30 -11.55
CA GLY A 364 -0.93 29.00 -12.21
C GLY A 364 0.03 27.89 -11.78
N PHE A 365 -0.49 26.70 -11.52
CA PHE A 365 0.33 25.50 -11.28
C PHE A 365 -0.09 24.35 -12.20
N GLY A 366 0.85 23.48 -12.52
CA GLY A 366 0.69 22.40 -13.48
C GLY A 366 0.60 22.88 -14.94
N PRO A 367 0.11 22.03 -15.86
CA PRO A 367 -0.35 20.66 -15.62
C PRO A 367 0.79 19.73 -15.18
N VAL A 368 0.45 18.60 -14.56
CA VAL A 368 1.40 17.52 -14.28
C VAL A 368 1.79 16.83 -15.58
N PHE A 369 3.07 16.51 -15.72
CA PHE A 369 3.59 15.61 -16.75
C PHE A 369 4.10 14.33 -16.11
N THR A 370 3.64 13.18 -16.59
CA THR A 370 4.09 11.86 -16.13
C THR A 370 4.52 11.01 -17.31
N THR A 371 5.62 10.26 -17.14
CA THR A 371 6.11 9.33 -18.15
C THR A 371 6.92 8.21 -17.52
N SER A 372 7.07 7.10 -18.25
CA SER A 372 8.06 6.04 -17.92
C SER A 372 9.26 6.05 -18.87
N ASP A 373 9.32 7.03 -19.77
CA ASP A 373 10.35 7.16 -20.79
C ASP A 373 11.29 8.33 -20.41
N PRO A 374 12.59 8.06 -20.14
CA PRO A 374 13.55 9.10 -19.79
C PRO A 374 13.74 10.14 -20.90
N ASP A 375 13.62 9.77 -22.16
CA ASP A 375 13.83 10.69 -23.29
C ASP A 375 12.66 11.69 -23.37
N ASN A 376 11.42 11.23 -23.15
CA ASN A 376 10.24 12.12 -23.05
C ASN A 376 10.32 13.04 -21.83
N PHE A 377 10.77 12.53 -20.68
CA PHE A 377 10.99 13.36 -19.49
C PHE A 377 12.03 14.44 -19.76
N TRP A 378 13.15 14.07 -20.39
CA TRP A 378 14.20 14.99 -20.74
C TRP A 378 13.74 16.06 -21.73
N GLN A 379 12.95 15.68 -22.73
CA GLN A 379 12.35 16.64 -23.66
C GLN A 379 11.45 17.64 -22.93
N GLN A 380 10.50 17.15 -22.13
CA GLN A 380 9.58 18.02 -21.38
C GLN A 380 10.32 18.95 -20.43
N LEU A 381 11.35 18.44 -19.74
CA LEU A 381 12.15 19.23 -18.82
C LEU A 381 12.94 20.32 -19.56
N ASN A 382 13.44 20.07 -20.77
CA ASN A 382 14.17 21.07 -21.55
C ASN A 382 13.31 22.23 -22.04
N GLU A 383 12.01 21.98 -22.29
CA GLU A 383 11.02 23.00 -22.66
C GLU A 383 10.70 23.96 -21.50
N MET A 384 11.13 23.63 -20.27
CA MET A 384 10.97 24.49 -19.11
C MET A 384 11.86 25.73 -19.21
N HIS A 385 11.26 26.90 -19.10
CA HIS A 385 11.97 28.18 -19.09
C HIS A 385 11.45 29.05 -17.94
N ALA A 386 12.36 29.80 -17.31
CA ALA A 386 11.99 30.86 -16.39
C ALA A 386 11.23 31.95 -17.18
N LEU A 387 9.94 32.11 -16.92
CA LEU A 387 9.06 33.03 -17.63
C LEU A 387 8.15 33.75 -16.65
N GLY A 388 7.93 35.05 -16.88
CA GLY A 388 7.00 35.84 -16.07
C GLY A 388 7.44 35.97 -14.61
N GLY A 389 6.48 36.04 -13.71
CA GLY A 389 6.68 36.30 -12.28
C GLY A 389 5.91 37.53 -11.81
N GLY A 390 5.15 37.37 -10.73
CA GLY A 390 4.41 38.43 -10.05
C GLY A 390 5.17 38.91 -8.81
N ASP A 391 4.51 38.82 -7.67
CA ASP A 391 5.04 39.00 -6.33
C ASP A 391 5.29 37.64 -5.66
N GLU A 392 6.31 37.55 -4.81
CA GLU A 392 6.32 36.49 -3.79
C GLU A 392 5.15 36.77 -2.84
N PRO A 393 4.33 35.77 -2.44
CA PRO A 393 4.55 34.31 -2.48
C PRO A 393 3.98 33.54 -3.71
N GLU A 394 4.28 32.24 -3.86
CA GLU A 394 3.98 31.39 -5.06
C GLU A 394 3.06 30.16 -4.77
N MET A 395 2.44 29.53 -5.78
CA MET A 395 1.47 28.41 -5.62
C MET A 395 2.10 27.01 -5.40
N CYS A 396 3.12 26.94 -4.55
CA CYS A 396 3.96 25.75 -4.37
C CYS A 396 3.23 24.54 -3.77
N LEU A 397 2.40 24.71 -2.73
CA LEU A 397 1.77 23.57 -2.05
C LEU A 397 0.69 22.90 -2.90
N SER A 398 0.02 23.64 -3.78
CA SER A 398 -0.93 23.12 -4.77
C SER A 398 -0.22 22.26 -5.83
N ALA A 399 0.96 22.71 -6.27
CA ALA A 399 1.81 21.95 -7.19
C ALA A 399 2.35 20.66 -6.54
N LEU A 400 2.77 20.75 -5.27
CA LEU A 400 3.20 19.60 -4.49
C LEU A 400 2.06 18.61 -4.21
N GLU A 401 0.85 19.09 -3.88
CA GLU A 401 -0.35 18.25 -3.79
C GLU A 401 -0.53 17.47 -5.10
N LEU A 402 -0.51 18.16 -6.25
CA LEU A 402 -0.64 17.53 -7.56
C LEU A 402 0.45 16.49 -7.85
N ALA A 403 1.71 16.76 -7.46
CA ALA A 403 2.81 15.82 -7.60
C ALA A 403 2.61 14.57 -6.74
N LEU A 404 2.15 14.69 -5.50
CA LEU A 404 1.87 13.57 -4.60
C LEU A 404 0.78 12.63 -5.12
N LEU A 405 -0.20 13.18 -5.84
CA LEU A 405 -1.26 12.39 -6.48
C LEU A 405 -0.71 11.46 -7.57
N HIS A 406 0.38 11.86 -8.24
CA HIS A 406 0.93 11.16 -9.41
C HIS A 406 2.26 10.45 -9.13
N THR A 407 2.92 10.76 -8.02
CA THR A 407 4.15 10.11 -7.59
C THR A 407 3.83 8.77 -6.93
N PRO A 408 4.47 7.65 -7.33
CA PRO A 408 4.31 6.36 -6.67
C PRO A 408 4.62 6.43 -5.16
N PRO A 409 3.91 5.67 -4.31
CA PRO A 409 4.22 5.62 -2.89
C PRO A 409 5.69 5.27 -2.60
N LEU A 410 6.20 5.67 -1.43
CA LEU A 410 7.60 5.42 -0.99
C LEU A 410 8.68 6.03 -1.89
N SER A 411 8.34 7.08 -2.65
CA SER A 411 9.28 7.80 -3.53
C SER A 411 9.70 9.16 -2.95
N ASP A 412 10.72 9.74 -3.56
CA ASP A 412 11.17 11.10 -3.28
C ASP A 412 10.54 12.13 -4.22
N ILE A 413 10.24 13.31 -3.70
CA ILE A 413 9.82 14.49 -4.46
C ILE A 413 10.78 15.63 -4.14
N PHE A 414 11.33 16.25 -5.18
CA PHE A 414 12.26 17.38 -5.06
C PHE A 414 11.58 18.66 -5.54
N VAL A 415 11.49 19.64 -4.66
CA VAL A 415 10.87 20.94 -4.93
C VAL A 415 11.97 21.99 -5.09
N PHE A 416 11.99 22.70 -6.21
CA PHE A 416 12.93 23.79 -6.48
C PHE A 416 12.15 25.11 -6.51
N THR A 417 12.54 26.08 -5.68
CA THR A 417 11.89 27.40 -5.59
C THR A 417 12.79 28.41 -4.89
N ASP A 418 12.61 29.69 -5.19
CA ASP A 418 13.22 30.81 -4.49
C ASP A 418 12.18 31.64 -3.69
N ALA A 419 10.97 31.09 -3.50
CA ALA A 419 9.83 31.80 -2.93
C ALA A 419 9.08 31.00 -1.85
N SER A 420 8.45 31.72 -0.93
CA SER A 420 7.51 31.15 0.05
C SER A 420 6.14 30.79 -0.57
N PRO A 421 5.34 29.88 0.04
CA PRO A 421 4.08 29.44 -0.54
C PRO A 421 2.90 30.38 -0.22
N LYS A 422 2.17 30.82 -1.25
CA LYS A 422 0.93 31.63 -1.16
C LYS A 422 -0.23 30.82 -0.59
N ASP A 423 -0.18 29.51 -0.79
CA ASP A 423 -1.19 28.53 -0.44
C ASP A 423 -0.88 27.76 0.84
N ALA A 424 -0.21 28.41 1.81
CA ALA A 424 0.13 27.87 3.13
C ALA A 424 -1.07 27.26 3.90
N PHE A 425 -2.31 27.62 3.57
CA PHE A 425 -3.51 26.99 4.12
C PHE A 425 -3.68 25.49 3.74
N LEU A 426 -2.92 24.99 2.75
CA LEU A 426 -2.89 23.58 2.34
C LEU A 426 -1.93 22.70 3.16
N THR A 427 -1.07 23.29 4.01
CA THR A 427 0.01 22.59 4.74
C THR A 427 -0.44 21.27 5.35
N ASN A 428 -1.43 21.27 6.25
CA ASN A 428 -1.89 20.05 6.93
C ASN A 428 -2.42 18.97 5.98
N ARG A 429 -3.03 19.37 4.85
CA ARG A 429 -3.51 18.43 3.85
C ARG A 429 -2.33 17.80 3.11
N VAL A 430 -1.34 18.60 2.72
CA VAL A 430 -0.12 18.12 2.08
C VAL A 430 0.65 17.20 3.03
N GLU A 431 0.79 17.54 4.31
CA GLU A 431 1.38 16.66 5.34
C GLU A 431 0.66 15.32 5.46
N SER A 432 -0.67 15.33 5.45
CA SER A 432 -1.45 14.10 5.54
C SER A 432 -1.31 13.25 4.27
N LEU A 433 -1.24 13.89 3.10
CA LEU A 433 -1.04 13.22 1.82
C LEU A 433 0.38 12.67 1.68
N THR A 434 1.43 13.37 2.14
CA THR A 434 2.80 12.83 2.17
C THR A 434 2.86 11.60 3.07
N GLN A 435 2.19 11.61 4.21
CA GLN A 435 2.12 10.46 5.12
C GLN A 435 1.35 9.27 4.52
N GLU A 436 0.22 9.51 3.86
CA GLU A 436 -0.56 8.48 3.17
C GLU A 436 0.26 7.82 2.05
N ARG A 437 0.92 8.63 1.22
CA ARG A 437 1.76 8.15 0.09
C ARG A 437 3.12 7.65 0.56
N ARG A 438 3.53 7.98 1.78
CA ARG A 438 4.88 7.75 2.31
C ARG A 438 5.97 8.35 1.42
N CYS A 439 5.68 9.46 0.76
CA CYS A 439 6.62 10.14 -0.12
C CYS A 439 7.43 11.18 0.67
N ARG A 440 8.75 11.15 0.52
CA ARG A 440 9.67 12.07 1.16
C ARG A 440 9.80 13.35 0.32
N VAL A 441 9.64 14.52 0.94
CA VAL A 441 9.69 15.80 0.21
C VAL A 441 10.92 16.61 0.61
N THR A 442 11.81 16.86 -0.35
CA THR A 442 13.00 17.70 -0.14
C THR A 442 12.84 19.01 -0.88
N PHE A 443 12.89 20.12 -0.13
CA PHE A 443 12.85 21.47 -0.69
C PHE A 443 14.27 21.98 -0.90
N LEU A 444 14.59 22.45 -2.11
CA LEU A 444 15.82 23.14 -2.45
C LEU A 444 15.46 24.62 -2.65
N VAL A 445 15.88 25.46 -1.70
CA VAL A 445 15.48 26.87 -1.62
C VAL A 445 16.72 27.75 -1.77
N THR A 446 16.74 28.63 -2.77
CA THR A 446 17.90 29.50 -3.06
C THR A 446 17.81 30.90 -2.44
N GLU A 447 16.70 31.22 -1.77
CA GLU A 447 16.53 32.53 -1.14
C GLU A 447 17.21 32.64 0.24
N ASP A 448 17.85 33.78 0.50
CA ASP A 448 18.40 34.13 1.81
C ASP A 448 17.32 34.64 2.79
N PRO A 449 16.90 33.88 3.82
CA PRO A 449 15.98 34.37 4.86
C PRO A 449 16.51 35.56 5.68
N SER A 450 17.79 35.93 5.56
CA SER A 450 18.41 37.09 6.21
C SER A 450 18.57 38.34 5.32
N GLY A 451 18.26 38.23 4.03
CA GLY A 451 18.67 39.18 2.99
C GLY A 451 17.72 40.35 2.73
N ALA A 452 17.52 41.22 3.72
CA ALA A 452 16.80 42.49 3.55
C ALA A 452 17.57 43.60 2.79
N GLN A 453 18.59 43.28 1.97
CA GLN A 453 19.55 44.31 1.49
C GLN A 453 19.93 44.29 -0.01
N GLY A 454 19.15 43.65 -0.88
CA GLY A 454 19.49 43.59 -2.32
C GLY A 454 18.60 44.41 -3.27
N ARG A 455 17.28 44.41 -3.05
CA ARG A 455 16.30 45.16 -3.85
C ARG A 455 15.25 45.68 -2.90
N ALA A 456 14.79 46.92 -3.08
CA ALA A 456 13.65 47.46 -2.36
C ALA A 456 12.39 46.65 -2.74
N ARG A 457 12.19 45.48 -2.13
CA ARG A 457 10.90 44.79 -2.14
C ARG A 457 9.91 45.68 -1.42
N ARG A 458 8.75 45.91 -2.06
CA ARG A 458 7.68 46.78 -1.54
C ARG A 458 7.02 46.24 -0.27
N GLU A 459 7.27 44.98 0.09
CA GLU A 459 6.69 44.32 1.26
C GLU A 459 7.77 43.73 2.17
N VAL A 460 7.59 43.94 3.48
CA VAL A 460 8.38 43.29 4.52
C VAL A 460 7.82 41.89 4.73
N LEU A 461 8.46 40.89 4.13
CA LEU A 461 8.06 39.50 4.26
C LEU A 461 8.37 38.95 5.65
N SER A 462 7.50 38.10 6.17
CA SER A 462 7.69 37.47 7.48
C SER A 462 8.95 36.58 7.50
N PRO A 463 9.73 36.58 8.60
CA PRO A 463 10.80 35.59 8.80
C PRO A 463 10.29 34.15 8.84
N LEU A 464 9.01 33.95 9.15
CA LEU A 464 8.36 32.64 9.29
C LEU A 464 7.72 32.14 8.00
N ARG A 465 7.92 32.83 6.87
CA ARG A 465 7.26 32.51 5.60
C ARG A 465 7.58 31.10 5.04
N PHE A 466 8.67 30.49 5.49
CA PHE A 466 9.08 29.14 5.10
C PHE A 466 8.66 28.04 6.08
N GLU A 467 8.01 28.36 7.21
CA GLU A 467 7.48 27.36 8.16
C GLU A 467 6.63 26.26 7.48
N PRO A 468 5.79 26.55 6.47
CA PRO A 468 5.05 25.51 5.75
C PRO A 468 5.95 24.45 5.09
N TYR A 469 7.09 24.84 4.52
CA TYR A 469 8.05 23.89 3.92
C TYR A 469 8.71 23.04 5.01
N GLU A 470 9.06 23.64 6.15
CA GLU A 470 9.64 22.90 7.27
C GLU A 470 8.66 21.88 7.86
N ALA A 471 7.39 22.24 7.97
CA ALA A 471 6.33 21.37 8.47
C ALA A 471 6.10 20.17 7.54
N VAL A 472 6.00 20.41 6.22
CA VAL A 472 5.87 19.35 5.20
C VAL A 472 7.12 18.46 5.14
N ALA A 473 8.32 19.04 5.19
CA ALA A 473 9.57 18.28 5.22
C ALA A 473 9.63 17.40 6.48
N LEU A 474 9.28 17.93 7.64
CA LEU A 474 9.24 17.15 8.89
C LEU A 474 8.22 16.01 8.82
N ALA A 475 7.00 16.29 8.34
CA ALA A 475 5.92 15.30 8.24
C ALA A 475 6.22 14.17 7.24
N SER A 476 6.97 14.48 6.17
CA SER A 476 7.36 13.52 5.14
C SER A 476 8.69 12.79 5.42
N GLY A 477 9.42 13.18 6.47
CA GLY A 477 10.79 12.69 6.69
C GLY A 477 11.84 13.33 5.77
N GLY A 478 11.46 14.34 5.00
CA GLY A 478 12.31 15.09 4.10
C GLY A 478 13.08 16.23 4.79
N GLU A 479 13.65 17.13 4.00
CA GLU A 479 14.44 18.26 4.51
C GLU A 479 14.25 19.51 3.67
N VAL A 480 14.54 20.67 4.27
CA VAL A 480 14.62 21.94 3.58
C VAL A 480 16.09 22.34 3.51
N ILE A 481 16.63 22.44 2.30
CA ILE A 481 18.00 22.81 2.03
C ILE A 481 18.01 24.25 1.53
N PHE A 482 18.45 25.17 2.40
CA PHE A 482 18.69 26.55 2.02
C PHE A 482 20.09 26.71 1.45
N THR A 483 20.20 27.32 0.27
CA THR A 483 21.47 27.59 -0.39
C THR A 483 21.42 28.93 -1.13
N GLU A 484 22.47 29.27 -1.87
CA GLU A 484 22.54 30.47 -2.72
C GLU A 484 22.59 30.04 -4.19
N ASP A 485 22.18 30.91 -5.11
CA ASP A 485 22.15 30.63 -6.57
C ASP A 485 23.47 30.03 -7.09
N GLN A 486 24.61 30.49 -6.58
CA GLN A 486 25.92 30.00 -7.02
C GLN A 486 26.21 28.54 -6.63
N TYR A 487 25.51 27.98 -5.64
CA TYR A 487 25.70 26.61 -5.15
C TYR A 487 24.57 25.66 -5.52
N ILE A 488 23.46 26.13 -6.09
CA ILE A 488 22.30 25.27 -6.38
C ILE A 488 22.64 24.07 -7.27
N ARG A 489 23.61 24.23 -8.18
CA ARG A 489 24.08 23.12 -9.03
C ARG A 489 24.71 22.00 -8.21
N ASP A 490 25.53 22.34 -7.22
CA ASP A 490 26.16 21.36 -6.35
C ASP A 490 25.16 20.75 -5.35
N VAL A 491 24.23 21.56 -4.85
CA VAL A 491 23.16 21.09 -3.95
C VAL A 491 22.17 20.20 -4.71
N ALA A 492 21.89 20.47 -5.98
CA ALA A 492 21.07 19.58 -6.81
C ALA A 492 21.70 18.19 -6.97
N ALA A 493 23.04 18.05 -6.89
CA ALA A 493 23.70 16.74 -6.93
C ALA A 493 23.19 15.78 -5.83
N ILE A 494 22.75 16.33 -4.70
CA ILE A 494 22.15 15.60 -3.57
C ILE A 494 20.90 14.81 -3.99
N VAL A 495 20.18 15.27 -5.01
CA VAL A 495 19.02 14.55 -5.57
C VAL A 495 19.48 13.16 -6.04
N GLY A 496 20.62 13.08 -6.72
CA GLY A 496 21.17 11.80 -7.21
C GLY A 496 21.51 10.85 -6.07
N ASP A 497 22.14 11.37 -5.02
CA ASP A 497 22.48 10.60 -3.82
C ASP A 497 21.23 10.15 -3.05
N SER A 498 20.19 10.99 -3.04
CA SER A 498 18.98 10.77 -2.24
C SER A 498 18.01 9.75 -2.81
N ILE A 499 18.08 9.45 -4.12
CA ILE A 499 17.29 8.41 -4.82
C ILE A 499 17.90 7.01 -4.60
N ALA A 500 19.02 6.90 -3.87
CA ALA A 500 19.53 5.61 -3.37
C ALA A 500 18.82 5.21 -2.07
N ASP A 501 18.93 3.93 -1.66
CA ASP A 501 18.30 3.38 -0.44
C ASP A 501 18.91 3.93 0.85
N LEU A 502 18.64 5.22 1.09
CA LEU A 502 19.13 5.95 2.25
C LEU A 502 18.15 5.79 3.41
N VAL A 503 18.68 5.27 4.51
CA VAL A 503 18.04 5.35 5.82
C VAL A 503 18.55 6.56 6.57
N THR A 504 17.67 7.20 7.34
CA THR A 504 18.08 8.25 8.29
C THR A 504 18.48 7.60 9.61
N LEU A 505 19.65 7.95 10.12
CA LEU A 505 20.12 7.46 11.42
C LEU A 505 19.58 8.34 12.55
N PRO A 506 19.04 7.74 13.63
CA PRO A 506 18.56 8.49 14.78
C PRO A 506 19.72 9.18 15.52
N LEU A 507 19.46 10.40 15.97
CA LEU A 507 20.39 11.24 16.72
C LEU A 507 19.94 11.38 18.19
N GLU A 508 20.89 11.34 19.10
CA GLU A 508 20.67 11.57 20.53
C GLU A 508 21.58 12.69 21.06
N PRO A 509 21.06 13.85 21.52
CA PRO A 509 19.66 14.29 21.42
C PRO A 509 19.22 14.53 19.96
N ARG A 510 17.91 14.56 19.68
CA ARG A 510 17.39 14.76 18.31
C ARG A 510 17.53 16.16 17.76
N VAL A 511 17.65 17.14 18.65
CA VAL A 511 17.85 18.54 18.31
C VAL A 511 19.20 18.96 18.90
N VAL A 512 19.89 19.85 18.20
CA VAL A 512 21.17 20.38 18.68
C VAL A 512 20.93 21.16 19.97
N VAL A 513 21.56 20.71 21.06
CA VAL A 513 21.55 21.38 22.36
C VAL A 513 22.95 21.94 22.60
N ALA A 514 23.04 23.19 23.04
CA ALA A 514 24.31 23.81 23.36
C ALA A 514 25.11 22.94 24.35
N GLU A 515 26.42 22.79 24.09
CA GLU A 515 27.37 22.02 24.91
C GLU A 515 27.09 20.51 25.04
N ARG A 516 26.10 19.95 24.33
CA ARG A 516 25.87 18.51 24.26
C ARG A 516 26.12 17.99 22.85
N PRO A 517 27.02 17.00 22.66
CA PRO A 517 27.23 16.42 21.34
C PRO A 517 26.02 15.56 20.95
N LEU A 518 25.68 15.60 19.66
CA LEU A 518 24.77 14.66 19.04
C LEU A 518 25.48 13.33 18.86
N VAL A 519 24.77 12.23 19.13
CA VAL A 519 25.29 10.88 19.04
C VAL A 519 24.50 10.09 18.03
N PHE A 520 25.18 9.34 17.16
CA PHE A 520 24.56 8.34 16.27
C PHE A 520 25.37 7.04 16.27
N ARG A 521 24.75 5.93 15.86
CA ARG A 521 25.40 4.62 15.80
C ARG A 521 25.57 4.16 14.37
N VAL A 522 26.76 3.63 14.07
CA VAL A 522 27.08 2.98 12.80
C VAL A 522 27.28 1.49 13.04
N ASP A 523 26.48 0.64 12.40
CA ASP A 523 26.64 -0.82 12.38
C ASP A 523 27.38 -1.30 11.12
N GLY A 524 27.64 -2.61 11.03
CA GLY A 524 28.41 -3.20 9.93
C GLY A 524 27.66 -3.32 8.59
N LEU A 525 26.37 -2.98 8.54
CA LEU A 525 25.53 -3.03 7.34
C LEU A 525 25.37 -1.65 6.67
N LEU A 526 25.86 -0.59 7.30
CA LEU A 526 25.77 0.77 6.78
C LEU A 526 26.98 1.09 5.90
N GLN A 527 26.70 1.77 4.79
CA GLN A 527 27.68 2.27 3.84
C GLN A 527 27.37 3.71 3.46
N ASN A 528 28.32 4.41 2.88
CA ASN A 528 28.17 5.76 2.34
C ASN A 528 27.51 6.71 3.35
N VAL A 529 28.07 6.74 4.56
CA VAL A 529 27.53 7.56 5.66
C VAL A 529 27.79 9.04 5.33
N THR A 530 26.73 9.83 5.38
CA THR A 530 26.78 11.28 5.13
C THR A 530 26.19 12.04 6.31
N VAL A 531 26.86 13.12 6.71
CA VAL A 531 26.39 14.06 7.73
C VAL A 531 26.07 15.38 7.05
N ARG A 532 24.81 15.81 7.17
CA ARG A 532 24.25 17.04 6.60
C ARG A 532 23.95 18.01 7.74
N ILE A 533 24.51 19.22 7.68
CA ILE A 533 24.34 20.25 8.70
C ILE A 533 23.80 21.52 8.03
N HIS A 534 22.68 22.02 8.55
CA HIS A 534 21.97 23.18 8.03
C HIS A 534 21.97 24.32 9.06
N GLY A 535 22.15 25.56 8.58
CA GLY A 535 22.00 26.79 9.36
C GLY A 535 23.25 27.66 9.39
N GLU A 536 23.24 28.73 10.20
CA GLU A 536 24.38 29.63 10.38
C GLU A 536 25.44 28.99 11.31
N VAL A 537 26.15 27.97 10.82
CA VAL A 537 27.16 27.22 11.58
C VAL A 537 28.48 28.00 11.68
N SER A 538 28.96 28.21 12.90
CA SER A 538 30.25 28.86 13.20
C SER A 538 31.41 27.86 13.26
N SER A 539 31.18 26.71 13.90
CA SER A 539 32.12 25.60 14.02
C SER A 539 31.39 24.27 14.22
N PHE A 540 31.93 23.18 13.69
CA PHE A 540 31.54 21.83 14.09
C PHE A 540 32.75 20.89 14.12
N TRP A 541 32.61 19.79 14.85
CA TRP A 541 33.50 18.65 14.76
C TRP A 541 32.72 17.34 14.79
N ILE A 542 33.29 16.33 14.13
CA ILE A 542 32.78 14.95 14.10
C ILE A 542 33.86 14.04 14.66
N ARG A 543 33.50 13.10 15.53
CA ARG A 543 34.43 12.15 16.15
C ARG A 543 33.96 10.73 15.94
N ASN A 544 34.88 9.87 15.52
CA ASN A 544 34.64 8.45 15.34
C ASN A 544 34.84 7.65 16.65
N PRO A 545 34.47 6.35 16.69
CA PRO A 545 34.64 5.52 17.87
C PRO A 545 36.11 5.33 18.32
N ALA A 546 37.08 5.54 17.43
CA ALA A 546 38.51 5.49 17.76
C ALA A 546 39.05 6.80 18.37
N GLY A 547 38.22 7.85 18.50
CA GLY A 547 38.61 9.16 19.02
C GLY A 547 39.24 10.11 17.99
N VAL A 548 39.35 9.69 16.73
CA VAL A 548 39.79 10.56 15.63
C VAL A 548 38.69 11.58 15.36
N SER A 549 39.07 12.86 15.23
CA SER A 549 38.13 13.96 15.03
C SER A 549 38.43 14.71 13.72
N GLN A 550 37.38 15.18 13.05
CA GLN A 550 37.44 16.06 11.88
C GLN A 550 36.71 17.37 12.18
N SER A 551 37.35 18.50 11.84
CA SER A 551 36.79 19.84 11.98
C SER A 551 35.97 20.23 10.75
N GLN A 552 35.44 21.46 10.75
CA GLN A 552 34.70 22.04 9.62
C GLN A 552 35.58 22.44 8.40
N GLU A 553 36.87 22.10 8.40
CA GLU A 553 37.75 22.43 7.28
C GLU A 553 37.26 21.74 6.00
N GLU A 554 37.14 22.52 4.92
CA GLU A 554 36.72 22.02 3.61
C GLU A 554 37.82 21.19 2.94
N GLY A 555 37.42 20.13 2.24
CA GLY A 555 38.32 19.21 1.57
C GLY A 555 38.44 17.85 2.28
N GLU A 556 39.53 17.14 1.98
CA GLU A 556 39.83 15.84 2.58
C GLU A 556 40.29 15.99 4.03
N GLY A 557 39.59 15.30 4.94
CA GLY A 557 39.94 15.17 6.34
C GLY A 557 40.14 13.71 6.75
N PRO A 558 40.47 13.46 8.04
CA PRO A 558 40.79 12.12 8.52
C PRO A 558 39.59 11.16 8.57
N LEU A 559 38.36 11.69 8.59
CA LEU A 559 37.12 10.91 8.65
C LEU A 559 36.37 10.88 7.32
N GLY A 560 36.64 11.82 6.42
CA GLY A 560 35.93 11.93 5.15
C GLY A 560 36.15 13.28 4.47
N HIS A 561 35.30 13.60 3.50
CA HIS A 561 35.39 14.81 2.70
C HIS A 561 34.30 15.83 3.11
N THR A 562 34.71 17.04 3.50
CA THR A 562 33.81 18.14 3.88
C THR A 562 33.58 19.08 2.70
N ARG A 563 32.32 19.44 2.45
CA ARG A 563 31.89 20.46 1.47
C ARG A 563 30.95 21.47 2.10
N ARG A 564 31.00 22.71 1.61
CA ARG A 564 30.15 23.82 2.04
C ARG A 564 29.45 24.46 0.84
N PHE A 565 28.17 24.75 1.01
CA PHE A 565 27.28 25.30 -0.01
C PHE A 565 26.46 26.46 0.59
N GLY A 566 27.17 27.52 1.01
CA GLY A 566 26.58 28.61 1.79
C GLY A 566 26.29 28.19 3.24
N ARG A 567 25.00 28.08 3.60
CA ARG A 567 24.52 27.65 4.93
C ARG A 567 24.33 26.14 5.08
N PHE A 568 24.69 25.38 4.06
CA PHE A 568 24.58 23.94 4.03
C PHE A 568 25.97 23.31 4.02
N TRP A 569 26.21 22.38 4.94
CA TRP A 569 27.44 21.60 5.03
C TRP A 569 27.14 20.13 4.84
N MET A 570 28.03 19.45 4.09
CA MET A 570 27.97 18.01 3.88
C MET A 570 29.33 17.39 4.18
N VAL A 571 29.34 16.34 5.00
CA VAL A 571 30.52 15.51 5.24
C VAL A 571 30.22 14.09 4.78
N SER A 572 30.91 13.64 3.73
CA SER A 572 30.85 12.26 3.25
C SER A 572 31.96 11.46 3.92
N MET A 573 31.59 10.49 4.75
CA MET A 573 32.54 9.69 5.51
C MET A 573 33.32 8.74 4.61
N ASN A 574 34.53 8.35 5.04
CA ASN A 574 35.30 7.32 4.38
C ASN A 574 34.57 5.96 4.46
N ASP A 575 34.53 5.25 3.34
CA ASP A 575 33.90 3.94 3.23
C ASP A 575 34.93 2.79 3.19
N PRO A 576 34.74 1.72 3.97
CA PRO A 576 33.64 1.49 4.92
C PRO A 576 33.80 2.31 6.21
N PRO A 577 32.69 2.80 6.81
CA PRO A 577 32.74 3.57 8.03
C PRO A 577 33.08 2.68 9.23
N GLN A 578 33.77 3.24 10.23
CA GLN A 578 34.04 2.51 11.47
C GLN A 578 32.75 2.25 12.24
N SER A 579 32.45 0.99 12.54
CA SER A 579 31.30 0.63 13.38
C SER A 579 31.48 1.11 14.83
N GLY A 580 30.41 1.60 15.44
CA GLY A 580 30.37 2.07 16.82
C GLY A 580 29.60 3.39 16.97
N THR A 581 29.83 4.05 18.10
CA THR A 581 29.19 5.32 18.45
C THR A 581 30.01 6.50 17.92
N TRP A 582 29.36 7.38 17.19
CA TRP A 582 29.94 8.62 16.64
C TRP A 582 29.34 9.84 17.33
N GLU A 583 30.11 10.91 17.43
CA GLU A 583 29.73 12.16 18.08
C GLU A 583 29.85 13.34 17.10
N ILE A 584 28.89 14.27 17.16
CA ILE A 584 28.90 15.53 16.39
C ILE A 584 28.63 16.68 17.35
N GLN A 585 29.52 17.66 17.42
CA GLN A 585 29.25 18.91 18.13
C GLN A 585 29.11 20.04 17.11
N VAL A 586 28.04 20.80 17.22
CA VAL A 586 27.78 21.96 16.35
C VAL A 586 27.68 23.22 17.21
N THR A 587 28.35 24.28 16.78
CA THR A 587 28.22 25.64 17.28
C THR A 587 27.67 26.49 16.15
N ALA A 588 26.49 27.06 16.34
CA ALA A 588 25.81 27.85 15.32
C ALA A 588 25.05 29.01 15.96
N LYS A 589 24.72 30.00 15.14
CA LYS A 589 23.75 31.03 15.48
C LYS A 589 22.35 30.55 15.13
N GLY A 590 21.42 30.63 16.07
CA GLY A 590 20.07 30.06 15.92
C GLY A 590 20.04 28.55 16.17
N THR A 591 19.08 27.86 15.55
CA THR A 591 18.84 26.42 15.73
C THR A 591 19.33 25.64 14.51
N PRO A 592 20.57 25.10 14.50
CA PRO A 592 21.05 24.31 13.39
C PRO A 592 20.30 22.98 13.32
N ARG A 593 20.19 22.41 12.12
CA ARG A 593 19.62 21.07 11.90
C ARG A 593 20.71 20.12 11.44
N VAL A 594 20.78 18.94 12.03
CA VAL A 594 21.72 17.89 11.65
C VAL A 594 20.93 16.67 11.21
N ARG A 595 21.34 16.09 10.10
CA ARG A 595 20.78 14.86 9.56
C ARG A 595 21.92 13.92 9.19
N VAL A 596 21.81 12.66 9.60
CA VAL A 596 22.78 11.63 9.25
C VAL A 596 22.06 10.58 8.42
N GLN A 597 22.63 10.25 7.27
CA GLN A 597 22.06 9.27 6.34
C GLN A 597 23.11 8.24 5.95
N ALA A 598 22.66 7.06 5.58
CA ALA A 598 23.52 5.98 5.14
C ALA A 598 22.76 5.03 4.22
N GLN A 599 23.48 4.33 3.35
CA GLN A 599 22.94 3.27 2.51
C GLN A 599 22.96 1.94 3.26
N THR A 600 21.86 1.18 3.17
CA THR A 600 21.78 -0.17 3.72
C THR A 600 20.66 -0.97 3.06
N SER A 601 20.83 -2.28 2.97
CA SER A 601 19.75 -3.18 2.56
C SER A 601 18.80 -3.51 3.72
N LEU A 602 19.22 -3.29 4.97
CA LEU A 602 18.44 -3.59 6.17
C LEU A 602 17.60 -2.37 6.58
N ASP A 603 16.32 -2.43 6.29
CA ASP A 603 15.32 -1.42 6.67
C ASP A 603 14.01 -2.09 7.11
N PHE A 604 12.96 -1.33 7.42
CA PHE A 604 11.66 -1.89 7.77
C PHE A 604 10.48 -1.09 7.20
N LEU A 605 9.40 -1.82 6.97
CA LEU A 605 8.07 -1.29 6.75
C LEU A 605 7.28 -1.41 8.05
N PHE A 606 6.28 -0.56 8.22
CA PHE A 606 5.34 -0.69 9.33
C PHE A 606 3.93 -0.35 8.87
N HIS A 607 2.93 -0.82 9.60
CA HIS A 607 1.54 -0.35 9.48
C HIS A 607 0.80 -0.55 10.79
N PHE A 608 -0.36 0.10 10.90
CA PHE A 608 -1.24 -0.04 12.05
C PHE A 608 -2.41 -0.94 11.70
N GLY A 609 -3.07 -1.49 12.71
CA GLY A 609 -4.33 -2.18 12.52
C GLY A 609 -5.09 -2.38 13.82
N ILE A 610 -6.38 -2.68 13.70
CA ILE A 610 -7.28 -2.94 14.82
C ILE A 610 -7.55 -4.44 14.85
N PRO A 611 -7.37 -5.11 15.99
CA PRO A 611 -7.80 -6.49 16.14
C PRO A 611 -9.33 -6.51 16.05
N MET A 612 -9.83 -7.19 15.03
CA MET A 612 -11.26 -7.43 14.85
C MET A 612 -11.55 -8.80 15.42
N GLU A 613 -12.26 -8.83 16.54
CA GLU A 613 -12.85 -10.06 17.10
C GLU A 613 -14.33 -10.16 16.69
N ASP A 614 -14.98 -9.01 16.55
CA ASP A 614 -16.36 -8.85 16.08
C ASP A 614 -16.39 -8.60 14.57
N GLY A 615 -16.29 -9.68 13.80
CA GLY A 615 -16.30 -9.65 12.34
C GLY A 615 -16.46 -11.06 11.77
N PRO A 616 -16.28 -11.21 10.44
CA PRO A 616 -16.36 -12.52 9.83
C PRO A 616 -15.53 -13.61 10.48
N HIS A 617 -14.30 -13.20 10.70
CA HIS A 617 -13.20 -13.96 11.20
C HIS A 617 -12.44 -13.05 12.13
N PRO A 618 -11.78 -13.63 13.14
CA PRO A 618 -10.77 -12.88 13.86
C PRO A 618 -9.69 -12.44 12.87
N GLY A 619 -9.18 -11.23 13.00
CA GLY A 619 -8.09 -10.76 12.16
C GLY A 619 -7.70 -9.33 12.44
N LEU A 620 -6.84 -8.76 11.60
CA LEU A 620 -6.38 -7.39 11.76
C LEU A 620 -6.91 -6.49 10.63
N TYR A 621 -7.76 -5.51 10.97
CA TYR A 621 -8.22 -4.49 10.03
C TYR A 621 -7.16 -3.40 9.87
N PRO A 622 -6.67 -3.12 8.65
CA PRO A 622 -5.58 -2.16 8.45
C PRO A 622 -6.00 -0.72 8.75
N LEU A 623 -5.11 0.04 9.39
CA LEU A 623 -5.23 1.48 9.61
C LEU A 623 -4.07 2.23 8.96
N THR A 624 -4.36 3.42 8.43
CA THR A 624 -3.35 4.37 7.95
C THR A 624 -2.61 5.04 9.11
N GLN A 625 -3.35 5.41 10.16
CA GLN A 625 -2.85 6.07 11.37
C GLN A 625 -3.58 5.50 12.60
N PRO A 626 -2.92 5.45 13.77
CA PRO A 626 -3.59 5.06 15.00
C PRO A 626 -4.66 6.08 15.40
N VAL A 627 -5.76 5.60 15.97
CA VAL A 627 -6.91 6.42 16.38
C VAL A 627 -6.92 6.56 17.90
N ALA A 628 -7.13 7.78 18.40
CA ALA A 628 -7.17 8.06 19.83
C ALA A 628 -8.27 7.24 20.52
N GLY A 629 -7.95 6.62 21.65
CA GLY A 629 -8.88 5.78 22.42
C GLY A 629 -9.14 4.38 21.85
N LEU A 630 -8.63 4.06 20.65
CA LEU A 630 -8.85 2.77 19.99
C LEU A 630 -7.62 1.86 20.13
N GLN A 631 -7.82 0.64 20.64
CA GLN A 631 -6.71 -0.32 20.78
C GLN A 631 -6.12 -0.65 19.41
N THR A 632 -4.83 -0.33 19.24
CA THR A 632 -4.14 -0.43 17.94
C THR A 632 -2.93 -1.36 18.05
N GLN A 633 -2.76 -2.23 17.07
CA GLN A 633 -1.57 -3.05 16.86
C GLN A 633 -0.64 -2.36 15.86
N LEU A 634 0.66 -2.44 16.12
CA LEU A 634 1.74 -2.09 15.21
C LEU A 634 2.27 -3.38 14.58
N LEU A 635 2.27 -3.47 13.26
CA LEU A 635 3.02 -4.49 12.52
C LEU A 635 4.30 -3.87 11.95
N VAL A 636 5.41 -4.57 12.11
CA VAL A 636 6.72 -4.24 11.54
C VAL A 636 7.15 -5.39 10.63
N GLU A 637 7.56 -5.06 9.43
CA GLU A 637 8.11 -6.00 8.46
C GLU A 637 9.56 -5.60 8.16
N VAL A 638 10.50 -6.40 8.62
CA VAL A 638 11.93 -6.16 8.40
C VAL A 638 12.34 -6.68 7.03
N THR A 639 13.11 -5.87 6.33
CA THR A 639 13.65 -6.13 5.00
C THR A 639 15.17 -6.26 5.06
N GLY A 640 15.77 -7.05 4.17
CA GLY A 640 17.21 -7.22 4.06
C GLY A 640 17.84 -8.13 5.11
N LEU A 641 17.05 -8.98 5.77
CA LEU A 641 17.50 -9.89 6.84
C LEU A 641 18.62 -10.85 6.39
N GLY A 642 18.60 -11.27 5.11
CA GLY A 642 19.53 -12.24 4.53
C GLY A 642 20.61 -11.66 3.60
N SER A 643 20.59 -10.35 3.31
CA SER A 643 21.25 -9.80 2.10
C SER A 643 22.79 -9.73 2.15
N ARG A 644 23.44 -10.12 3.25
CA ARG A 644 24.92 -10.09 3.38
C ARG A 644 25.55 -11.06 4.38
N GLY A 645 24.74 -11.94 5.01
CA GLY A 645 25.26 -12.95 5.95
C GLY A 645 25.82 -14.17 5.23
N ASN A 646 26.78 -14.87 5.85
CA ASN A 646 27.10 -16.25 5.44
C ASN A 646 25.80 -17.07 5.45
N PRO A 647 25.51 -17.84 4.39
CA PRO A 647 24.38 -18.77 4.40
C PRO A 647 24.45 -19.65 5.66
N GLY A 648 23.46 -19.53 6.55
CA GLY A 648 23.41 -20.25 7.83
C GLY A 648 23.95 -19.51 9.06
N GLY A 649 24.31 -18.22 8.95
CA GLY A 649 24.59 -17.36 10.10
C GLY A 649 23.32 -16.96 10.88
N PRO A 650 23.43 -16.53 12.16
CA PRO A 650 22.28 -16.08 12.93
C PRO A 650 21.65 -14.84 12.29
N LEU A 651 20.33 -14.85 12.09
CA LEU A 651 19.59 -13.69 11.59
C LEU A 651 19.60 -12.56 12.62
N PRO A 652 19.56 -11.29 12.20
CA PRO A 652 19.39 -10.18 13.12
C PRO A 652 18.04 -10.32 13.85
N HIS A 653 18.03 -9.95 15.12
CA HIS A 653 16.87 -10.03 16.01
C HIS A 653 16.50 -8.63 16.50
N PHE A 654 15.22 -8.29 16.44
CA PHE A 654 14.69 -7.02 16.91
C PHE A 654 13.78 -7.25 18.12
N SER A 655 14.05 -6.51 19.19
CA SER A 655 13.41 -6.76 20.49
C SER A 655 12.26 -5.81 20.78
N HIS A 656 12.34 -4.55 20.33
CA HIS A 656 11.35 -3.54 20.63
C HIS A 656 11.38 -2.38 19.63
N VAL A 657 10.32 -1.57 19.67
CA VAL A 657 10.26 -0.26 19.04
C VAL A 657 10.22 0.81 20.11
N VAL A 658 11.03 1.85 19.94
CA VAL A 658 10.97 3.07 20.75
C VAL A 658 10.13 4.11 20.02
N LEU A 659 9.17 4.71 20.74
CA LEU A 659 8.36 5.80 20.25
C LEU A 659 8.96 7.12 20.75
N ARG A 660 9.40 7.97 19.81
CA ARG A 660 10.00 9.28 20.11
C ARG A 660 9.06 10.40 19.69
N GLY A 661 8.75 11.33 20.59
CA GLY A 661 8.00 12.54 20.27
C GLY A 661 8.76 13.43 19.30
N VAL A 662 8.05 14.07 18.37
CA VAL A 662 8.63 14.91 17.33
C VAL A 662 8.19 16.37 17.54
N PRO A 663 9.10 17.37 17.44
CA PRO A 663 10.51 17.26 17.05
C PRO A 663 11.52 17.01 18.19
N GLN A 664 11.14 17.16 19.47
CA GLN A 664 12.10 17.23 20.58
C GLN A 664 12.81 15.90 20.90
N GLY A 665 12.27 14.76 20.48
CA GLY A 665 12.86 13.43 20.70
C GLY A 665 12.66 12.85 22.09
N ALA A 666 11.72 13.37 22.87
CA ALA A 666 11.36 12.77 24.16
C ALA A 666 10.88 11.33 23.96
N GLU A 667 11.35 10.41 24.79
CA GLU A 667 10.83 9.04 24.81
C GLU A 667 9.38 9.04 25.29
N LEU A 668 8.45 8.65 24.44
CA LEU A 668 7.05 8.48 24.81
C LEU A 668 6.83 7.10 25.44
N GLY A 669 7.56 6.10 24.95
CA GLY A 669 7.58 4.75 25.51
C GLY A 669 8.30 3.76 24.60
N GLN A 670 8.40 2.53 25.08
CA GLN A 670 8.95 1.40 24.34
C GLN A 670 7.94 0.26 24.32
N VAL A 671 7.81 -0.42 23.19
CA VAL A 671 6.89 -1.55 23.01
C VAL A 671 7.66 -2.80 22.57
N PRO A 672 7.55 -3.93 23.28
CA PRO A 672 8.23 -5.16 22.88
C PRO A 672 7.63 -5.70 21.58
N LEU A 673 8.49 -6.27 20.73
CA LEU A 673 8.10 -6.89 19.48
C LEU A 673 8.01 -8.41 19.63
N GLU A 674 6.92 -8.98 19.13
CA GLU A 674 6.70 -10.42 19.06
C GLU A 674 6.78 -10.91 17.61
N PRO A 675 7.56 -11.95 17.31
CA PRO A 675 7.56 -12.58 16.00
C PRO A 675 6.18 -13.13 15.61
N ARG A 676 5.80 -12.93 14.34
CA ARG A 676 4.58 -13.48 13.75
C ARG A 676 4.93 -14.33 12.54
N GLY A 677 4.56 -15.61 12.58
CA GLY A 677 4.86 -16.57 11.51
C GLY A 677 6.34 -16.97 11.43
N PRO A 678 6.78 -17.50 10.28
CA PRO A 678 8.16 -17.94 10.08
C PRO A 678 9.18 -16.79 10.25
N PRO A 679 10.27 -16.97 11.02
CA PRO A 679 11.26 -15.92 11.29
C PRO A 679 11.87 -15.28 10.04
N GLU A 680 11.99 -16.04 8.95
CA GLU A 680 12.61 -15.60 7.69
C GLU A 680 11.78 -14.52 6.99
N ARG A 681 10.48 -14.42 7.28
CA ARG A 681 9.61 -13.36 6.74
C ARG A 681 9.84 -11.99 7.39
N GLY A 682 10.45 -11.96 8.59
CA GLY A 682 10.74 -10.71 9.30
C GLY A 682 9.52 -9.97 9.83
N LEU A 683 8.39 -10.66 10.04
CA LEU A 683 7.15 -10.05 10.53
C LEU A 683 7.13 -10.04 12.06
N LEU A 684 6.96 -8.85 12.63
CA LEU A 684 6.93 -8.60 14.07
C LEU A 684 5.69 -7.76 14.42
N ALA A 685 5.10 -7.98 15.59
CA ALA A 685 3.93 -7.23 16.05
C ALA A 685 4.10 -6.70 17.47
N ALA A 686 3.42 -5.59 17.78
CA ALA A 686 3.33 -5.03 19.12
C ALA A 686 1.97 -4.37 19.35
N SER A 687 1.41 -4.51 20.56
CA SER A 687 0.23 -3.75 20.96
C SER A 687 0.65 -2.36 21.43
N LEU A 688 0.04 -1.31 20.86
CA LEU A 688 0.31 0.06 21.30
C LEU A 688 -0.47 0.36 22.60
N PRO A 689 0.17 0.87 23.66
CA PRO A 689 -0.51 1.23 24.89
C PRO A 689 -1.52 2.36 24.66
N PRO A 690 -2.75 2.28 25.22
CA PRO A 690 -3.75 3.35 25.10
C PRO A 690 -3.26 4.70 25.61
N THR A 691 -2.40 4.73 26.63
CA THR A 691 -1.80 5.96 27.16
C THR A 691 -0.94 6.69 26.12
N LEU A 692 -0.24 5.96 25.24
CA LEU A 692 0.53 6.54 24.14
C LEU A 692 -0.42 7.11 23.07
N LEU A 693 -1.54 6.43 22.82
CA LEU A 693 -2.60 6.87 21.90
C LEU A 693 -3.41 8.07 22.44
N SER A 694 -3.19 8.48 23.67
CA SER A 694 -3.79 9.68 24.27
C SER A 694 -2.86 10.90 24.21
N THR A 695 -1.60 10.74 23.79
CA THR A 695 -0.66 11.88 23.70
C THR A 695 -0.99 12.76 22.49
N SER A 696 -1.10 14.08 22.69
CA SER A 696 -1.30 15.01 21.57
C SER A 696 0.05 15.35 20.94
N GLY A 697 0.41 14.68 19.85
CA GLY A 697 1.59 15.05 19.08
C GLY A 697 2.08 13.97 18.11
N PRO A 698 2.83 14.34 17.07
CA PRO A 698 3.47 13.37 16.20
C PRO A 698 4.59 12.63 16.94
N PHE A 699 4.79 11.37 16.55
CA PHE A 699 5.84 10.51 17.07
C PHE A 699 6.53 9.78 15.92
N SER A 700 7.77 9.37 16.12
CA SER A 700 8.50 8.53 15.17
C SER A 700 8.84 7.18 15.80
N LEU A 701 9.00 6.17 14.95
CA LEU A 701 9.32 4.81 15.37
C LEU A 701 10.82 4.54 15.18
N GLU A 702 11.45 4.01 16.21
CA GLU A 702 12.85 3.59 16.23
C GLU A 702 12.90 2.08 16.50
N LEU A 703 13.28 1.31 15.49
CA LEU A 703 13.42 -0.15 15.57
C LEU A 703 14.79 -0.50 16.16
N VAL A 704 14.78 -1.22 17.29
CA VAL A 704 15.99 -1.56 18.06
C VAL A 704 16.19 -3.07 18.12
N GLY A 705 17.41 -3.51 17.85
CA GLY A 705 17.75 -4.93 17.80
C GLY A 705 19.24 -5.20 17.92
N GLN A 706 19.64 -6.40 17.52
CA GLN A 706 21.02 -6.87 17.46
C GLN A 706 21.26 -7.67 16.18
N ASP A 707 22.47 -7.59 15.64
CA ASP A 707 22.90 -8.44 14.54
C ASP A 707 23.20 -9.87 15.03
N GLY A 708 23.52 -10.77 14.10
CA GLY A 708 23.83 -12.17 14.40
C GLY A 708 25.08 -12.39 15.28
N VAL A 709 25.85 -11.34 15.57
CA VAL A 709 27.04 -11.35 16.43
C VAL A 709 26.79 -10.59 17.75
N GLY A 710 25.55 -10.13 17.98
CA GLY A 710 25.13 -9.44 19.20
C GLY A 710 25.42 -7.93 19.22
N ARG A 711 25.83 -7.32 18.10
CA ARG A 711 26.05 -5.87 18.01
C ARG A 711 24.72 -5.16 17.82
N GLY A 712 24.53 -4.01 18.48
CA GLY A 712 23.27 -3.27 18.40
C GLY A 712 22.95 -2.77 16.99
N LEU A 713 21.71 -3.00 16.56
CA LEU A 713 21.12 -2.45 15.35
C LEU A 713 20.06 -1.40 15.73
N HIS A 714 20.03 -0.30 14.98
CA HIS A 714 19.08 0.78 15.20
C HIS A 714 18.65 1.36 13.85
N ARG A 715 17.35 1.36 13.56
CA ARG A 715 16.76 1.96 12.34
C ARG A 715 15.62 2.89 12.73
N ALA A 716 15.53 4.05 12.10
CA ALA A 716 14.41 4.96 12.28
C ALA A 716 13.43 4.84 11.11
N ALA A 717 12.14 4.91 11.41
CA ALA A 717 11.12 5.03 10.37
C ALA A 717 11.38 6.32 9.57
N PRO A 718 11.25 6.30 8.23
CA PRO A 718 11.55 7.46 7.40
C PRO A 718 10.75 8.71 7.76
N GLN A 719 9.48 8.54 8.15
CA GLN A 719 8.54 9.62 8.43
C GLN A 719 7.88 9.46 9.81
N PRO A 720 7.50 10.56 10.47
CA PRO A 720 6.70 10.51 11.68
C PRO A 720 5.27 10.02 11.40
N CYS A 721 4.63 9.59 12.49
CA CYS A 721 3.23 9.21 12.58
C CYS A 721 2.50 10.21 13.48
N ALA A 722 1.18 10.29 13.35
CA ALA A 722 0.34 11.05 14.25
C ALA A 722 -0.85 10.19 14.70
N VAL A 723 -1.33 10.43 15.93
CA VAL A 723 -2.59 9.87 16.39
C VAL A 723 -3.73 10.78 15.94
N VAL A 724 -4.71 10.23 15.23
CA VAL A 724 -5.89 10.99 14.80
C VAL A 724 -7.01 10.92 15.83
N PRO A 725 -7.80 12.00 15.99
CA PRO A 725 -8.88 12.04 16.98
C PRO A 725 -10.06 11.11 16.66
N VAL A 726 -10.25 10.75 15.38
CA VAL A 726 -11.38 9.93 14.93
C VAL A 726 -10.96 8.94 13.86
N LEU A 727 -11.72 7.86 13.73
CA LEU A 727 -11.67 6.98 12.57
C LEU A 727 -12.55 7.57 11.47
N LEU A 728 -11.98 7.81 10.29
CA LEU A 728 -12.69 8.39 9.13
C LEU A 728 -12.56 7.44 7.93
N GLU A 729 -13.67 6.86 7.50
CA GLU A 729 -13.71 5.86 6.45
C GLU A 729 -14.54 6.37 5.27
N LEU A 730 -13.99 6.27 4.05
CA LEU A 730 -14.62 6.72 2.82
C LEU A 730 -14.64 5.57 1.81
N SER A 731 -15.81 5.29 1.24
CA SER A 731 -16.01 4.22 0.25
C SER A 731 -16.86 4.71 -0.93
N GLY A 732 -16.61 4.14 -2.11
CA GLY A 732 -17.33 4.45 -3.34
C GLY A 732 -18.03 3.23 -3.92
N PRO A 733 -18.80 3.40 -5.01
CA PRO A 733 -19.44 2.28 -5.69
C PRO A 733 -18.37 1.32 -6.28
N PRO A 734 -18.69 0.03 -6.43
CA PRO A 734 -17.88 -0.88 -7.23
C PRO A 734 -17.94 -0.47 -8.71
N GLY A 735 -16.93 -0.82 -9.50
CA GLY A 735 -16.92 -0.53 -10.93
C GLY A 735 -16.32 0.82 -11.31
N PHE A 736 -16.42 1.10 -12.60
CA PHE A 736 -16.01 2.38 -13.20
C PHE A 736 -17.07 3.47 -13.00
N LEU A 737 -16.62 4.71 -12.86
CA LEU A 737 -17.49 5.87 -12.96
C LEU A 737 -17.72 6.22 -14.43
N ALA A 738 -18.97 6.36 -14.85
CA ALA A 738 -19.30 6.79 -16.21
C ALA A 738 -19.37 8.33 -16.29
N PRO A 739 -18.82 8.96 -17.35
CA PRO A 739 -19.07 10.38 -17.64
C PRO A 739 -20.56 10.69 -17.70
N GLY A 740 -20.95 11.87 -17.19
CA GLY A 740 -22.34 12.32 -17.14
C GLY A 740 -23.19 11.71 -16.04
N THR A 741 -22.60 10.94 -15.12
CA THR A 741 -23.32 10.27 -14.02
C THR A 741 -22.99 10.87 -12.65
N THR A 742 -23.86 10.63 -11.68
CA THR A 742 -23.63 10.97 -10.28
C THR A 742 -23.32 9.71 -9.49
N ALA A 743 -22.15 9.66 -8.86
CA ALA A 743 -21.71 8.56 -8.02
C ALA A 743 -22.03 8.83 -6.55
N LEU A 744 -22.64 7.86 -5.88
CA LEU A 744 -22.92 7.91 -4.45
C LEU A 744 -21.74 7.32 -3.65
N LEU A 745 -21.16 8.12 -2.76
CA LEU A 745 -20.09 7.71 -1.86
C LEU A 745 -20.62 7.61 -0.43
N SER A 746 -20.09 6.66 0.33
CA SER A 746 -20.46 6.47 1.74
C SER A 746 -19.30 6.91 2.64
N LEU A 747 -19.65 7.68 3.67
CA LEU A 747 -18.73 8.20 4.66
C LEU A 747 -19.13 7.68 6.04
N ARG A 748 -18.17 7.18 6.81
CA ARG A 748 -18.36 6.81 8.20
C ARG A 748 -17.30 7.50 9.07
N ILE A 749 -17.73 8.00 10.22
CA ILE A 749 -16.86 8.68 11.17
C ILE A 749 -17.17 8.19 12.58
N ALA A 750 -16.15 7.87 13.37
CA ALA A 750 -16.31 7.33 14.72
C ALA A 750 -15.29 7.91 15.71
N SER A 751 -15.72 8.17 16.95
CA SER A 751 -14.87 8.65 18.06
C SER A 751 -14.72 7.57 19.13
N PHE A 752 -13.53 7.42 19.72
CA PHE A 752 -13.25 6.43 20.77
C PHE A 752 -12.64 7.04 22.05
N SER A 753 -12.23 8.32 22.03
CA SER A 753 -11.52 8.97 23.15
C SER A 753 -12.32 10.06 23.88
N GLY A 754 -13.55 10.35 23.46
CA GLY A 754 -14.41 11.36 24.11
C GLY A 754 -15.26 12.16 23.12
N PRO A 755 -15.98 13.21 23.61
CA PRO A 755 -16.79 14.09 22.78
C PRO A 755 -15.95 14.81 21.71
N GLN A 756 -16.41 14.82 20.46
CA GLN A 756 -15.77 15.49 19.33
C GLN A 756 -16.79 16.34 18.56
N ASP A 757 -16.49 17.63 18.38
CA ASP A 757 -17.27 18.58 17.58
C ASP A 757 -16.59 18.85 16.24
N LEU A 758 -16.96 18.08 15.22
CA LEU A 758 -16.21 17.98 13.97
C LEU A 758 -16.91 18.71 12.84
N HIS A 759 -16.13 19.49 12.09
CA HIS A 759 -16.47 20.06 10.80
C HIS A 759 -15.85 19.23 9.69
N LEU A 760 -16.66 18.87 8.70
CA LEU A 760 -16.26 18.09 7.55
C LEU A 760 -16.13 19.00 6.33
N ARG A 761 -14.98 18.93 5.66
CA ARG A 761 -14.73 19.53 4.35
C ARG A 761 -14.49 18.44 3.33
N THR A 762 -15.01 18.63 2.13
CA THR A 762 -14.91 17.65 1.04
C THR A 762 -14.34 18.33 -0.19
N SER A 763 -13.53 17.62 -0.96
CA SER A 763 -12.98 18.10 -2.22
C SER A 763 -12.71 16.95 -3.18
N ALA A 764 -12.77 17.20 -4.49
CA ALA A 764 -12.40 16.25 -5.53
C ALA A 764 -11.28 16.83 -6.42
N LYS A 765 -10.37 15.97 -6.88
CA LYS A 765 -9.31 16.29 -7.84
C LYS A 765 -9.31 15.25 -8.97
N PRO A 766 -9.49 15.63 -10.25
CA PRO A 766 -9.78 16.98 -10.76
C PRO A 766 -11.09 17.54 -10.20
N ASN A 767 -11.32 18.85 -10.37
CA ASN A 767 -12.36 19.62 -9.67
C ASN A 767 -13.79 19.26 -10.13
N PHE A 768 -14.26 18.09 -9.71
CA PHE A 768 -15.61 17.59 -9.93
C PHE A 768 -16.54 18.12 -8.85
N ALA A 769 -17.79 18.41 -9.22
CA ALA A 769 -18.76 18.88 -8.25
C ALA A 769 -19.04 17.77 -7.23
N LEU A 770 -18.95 18.11 -5.95
CA LEU A 770 -19.08 17.18 -4.84
C LEU A 770 -19.97 17.82 -3.78
N THR A 771 -21.06 17.14 -3.43
CA THR A 771 -21.96 17.58 -2.35
C THR A 771 -21.99 16.52 -1.25
N SER A 772 -22.19 16.96 0.00
CA SER A 772 -22.26 16.08 1.17
C SER A 772 -23.47 16.43 2.02
N ASN A 773 -24.16 15.43 2.56
CA ASN A 773 -25.23 15.65 3.55
C ASN A 773 -24.69 15.78 4.98
N LEU A 774 -23.39 15.56 5.18
CA LEU A 774 -22.73 15.61 6.48
C LEU A 774 -21.59 16.64 6.42
N SER A 775 -21.82 17.80 7.04
CA SER A 775 -20.88 18.92 7.11
C SER A 775 -20.42 19.23 8.54
N ARG A 776 -21.20 18.83 9.54
CA ARG A 776 -20.85 18.90 10.96
C ARG A 776 -21.40 17.68 11.68
N VAL A 777 -20.67 17.16 12.66
CA VAL A 777 -21.11 16.06 13.53
C VAL A 777 -20.61 16.29 14.95
N HIS A 778 -21.46 15.95 15.93
CA HIS A 778 -21.08 15.81 17.33
C HIS A 778 -21.06 14.30 17.63
N LEU A 779 -19.97 13.79 18.18
CA LEU A 779 -19.80 12.38 18.51
C LEU A 779 -19.34 12.24 19.95
N GLU A 780 -20.09 11.50 20.77
CA GLU A 780 -19.62 11.05 22.08
C GLU A 780 -18.62 9.89 21.97
N GLN A 781 -18.12 9.41 23.11
CA GLN A 781 -17.23 8.25 23.14
C GLN A 781 -17.94 6.99 22.63
N ASN A 782 -17.29 6.28 21.69
CA ASN A 782 -17.80 5.10 20.99
C ASN A 782 -19.04 5.37 20.12
N GLU A 783 -19.34 6.63 19.82
CA GLU A 783 -20.36 6.96 18.83
C GLU A 783 -19.79 7.04 17.41
N SER A 784 -20.67 6.75 16.45
CA SER A 784 -20.36 6.89 15.03
C SER A 784 -21.51 7.54 14.28
N ALA A 785 -21.16 8.26 13.21
CA ALA A 785 -22.12 8.82 12.27
C ALA A 785 -21.81 8.35 10.85
N SER A 786 -22.85 8.32 10.02
CA SER A 786 -22.73 7.99 8.60
C SER A 786 -23.26 9.14 7.74
N GLY A 787 -22.56 9.42 6.65
CA GLY A 787 -22.88 10.43 5.66
C GLY A 787 -22.86 9.87 4.25
N ARG A 788 -23.38 10.65 3.32
CA ARG A 788 -23.38 10.37 1.88
C ARG A 788 -22.80 11.57 1.14
N LEU A 789 -21.99 11.29 0.13
CA LEU A 789 -21.52 12.28 -0.82
C LEU A 789 -22.00 11.94 -2.22
N TRP A 790 -22.31 12.96 -3.01
CA TRP A 790 -22.67 12.83 -4.41
C TRP A 790 -21.58 13.50 -5.24
N LEU A 791 -20.84 12.68 -5.98
CA LEU A 791 -19.80 13.11 -6.91
C LEU A 791 -20.39 13.16 -8.32
N GLU A 792 -20.47 14.35 -8.90
CA GLU A 792 -20.91 14.54 -10.29
C GLU A 792 -19.72 14.38 -11.23
N VAL A 793 -19.80 13.39 -12.12
CA VAL A 793 -18.76 13.12 -13.12
C VAL A 793 -19.12 13.90 -14.39
N PRO A 794 -18.33 14.91 -14.79
CA PRO A 794 -18.63 15.71 -15.98
C PRO A 794 -18.69 14.87 -17.25
N ASP A 795 -19.51 15.25 -18.23
CA ASP A 795 -19.52 14.61 -19.57
C ASP A 795 -18.16 14.72 -20.28
N THR A 796 -17.38 15.75 -19.94
CA THR A 796 -16.04 16.01 -20.46
C THR A 796 -14.94 15.25 -19.72
N ALA A 797 -15.28 14.47 -18.69
CA ALA A 797 -14.29 13.70 -17.94
C ALA A 797 -13.57 12.72 -18.88
N ALA A 798 -12.24 12.80 -18.89
CA ALA A 798 -11.43 11.93 -19.72
C ALA A 798 -11.64 10.46 -19.32
N SER A 799 -11.81 9.58 -20.30
CA SER A 799 -11.82 8.14 -20.04
C SER A 799 -10.45 7.71 -19.55
N ASP A 800 -10.42 6.70 -18.68
CA ASP A 800 -9.24 6.18 -18.01
C ASP A 800 -8.50 7.23 -17.16
N SER A 801 -9.24 8.22 -16.63
CA SER A 801 -8.73 9.20 -15.66
C SER A 801 -9.14 8.84 -14.23
N VAL A 802 -8.32 9.23 -13.26
CA VAL A 802 -8.61 9.00 -11.83
C VAL A 802 -9.10 10.28 -11.17
N VAL A 803 -10.10 10.12 -10.32
CA VAL A 803 -10.60 11.15 -9.42
C VAL A 803 -10.23 10.77 -8.00
N MET A 804 -9.57 11.67 -7.29
CA MET A 804 -9.36 11.57 -5.86
C MET A 804 -10.39 12.42 -5.12
N VAL A 805 -11.14 11.78 -4.22
CA VAL A 805 -12.02 12.44 -3.27
C VAL A 805 -11.33 12.48 -1.92
N THR A 806 -11.25 13.67 -1.32
CA THR A 806 -10.69 13.91 0.01
C THR A 806 -11.78 14.39 0.95
N VAL A 807 -11.88 13.77 2.12
CA VAL A 807 -12.70 14.25 3.23
C VAL A 807 -11.78 14.61 4.39
N THR A 808 -11.96 15.79 4.95
CA THR A 808 -11.21 16.29 6.11
C THR A 808 -12.17 16.54 7.26
N ALA A 809 -11.95 15.89 8.40
CA ALA A 809 -12.64 16.15 9.66
C ALA A 809 -11.74 16.98 10.59
N LYS A 810 -12.24 18.10 11.08
CA LYS A 810 -11.49 19.02 11.97
C LYS A 810 -12.37 19.54 13.10
N ASN A 811 -11.82 19.65 14.31
CA ASN A 811 -12.54 20.25 15.45
C ASN A 811 -12.80 21.76 15.26
N GLY A 812 -13.94 22.24 15.79
CA GLY A 812 -14.51 23.57 15.52
C GLY A 812 -13.88 24.81 16.19
N GLU A 813 -12.83 24.67 16.98
CA GLU A 813 -12.15 25.76 17.74
C GLU A 813 -10.62 25.49 17.78
N PRO A 814 -9.73 26.29 18.41
CA PRO A 814 -8.29 25.98 18.41
C PRO A 814 -7.99 24.70 19.20
N SER A 815 -8.23 23.56 18.55
CA SER A 815 -7.90 22.23 18.99
C SER A 815 -6.43 21.99 18.66
N THR A 816 -5.71 21.44 19.63
CA THR A 816 -4.32 20.97 19.47
C THR A 816 -4.23 19.66 18.69
N MET A 817 -5.36 19.02 18.37
CA MET A 817 -5.40 17.76 17.63
C MET A 817 -5.35 18.00 16.12
N PRO A 818 -4.55 17.21 15.37
CA PRO A 818 -4.47 17.33 13.93
C PRO A 818 -5.80 16.96 13.26
N PRO A 819 -6.12 17.56 12.09
CA PRO A 819 -7.27 17.13 11.30
C PRO A 819 -7.11 15.67 10.85
N THR A 820 -8.23 14.95 10.73
CA THR A 820 -8.26 13.60 10.16
C THR A 820 -8.62 13.67 8.69
N HIS A 821 -7.88 12.96 7.84
CA HIS A 821 -8.08 12.94 6.40
C HIS A 821 -8.40 11.52 5.92
N ALA A 822 -9.34 11.40 4.98
CA ALA A 822 -9.63 10.19 4.24
C ALA A 822 -9.57 10.45 2.74
N PHE A 823 -9.00 9.52 1.99
CA PHE A 823 -8.75 9.64 0.56
C PHE A 823 -9.35 8.43 -0.17
N LEU A 824 -10.10 8.69 -1.24
CA LEU A 824 -10.71 7.67 -2.09
C LEU A 824 -10.36 7.94 -3.55
N ARG A 825 -9.79 6.94 -4.23
CA ARG A 825 -9.46 6.98 -5.65
C ARG A 825 -10.53 6.23 -6.44
N LEU A 826 -11.05 6.85 -7.49
CA LEU A 826 -12.09 6.29 -8.35
C LEU A 826 -11.68 6.47 -9.81
N LEU A 827 -11.91 5.43 -10.63
CA LEU A 827 -11.54 5.45 -12.04
C LEU A 827 -12.75 5.82 -12.90
N VAL A 828 -12.59 6.81 -13.76
CA VAL A 828 -13.58 7.21 -14.76
C VAL A 828 -13.32 6.44 -16.04
N ARG A 829 -14.38 5.85 -16.61
CA ARG A 829 -14.31 5.18 -17.91
C ARG A 829 -15.60 5.36 -18.67
N ALA A 830 -15.48 5.75 -19.93
CA ALA A 830 -16.64 5.81 -20.81
C ALA A 830 -17.19 4.39 -21.05
N PRO A 831 -18.52 4.18 -21.00
CA PRO A 831 -19.11 2.89 -21.32
C PRO A 831 -18.71 2.47 -22.73
N ALA A 832 -18.27 1.22 -22.90
CA ALA A 832 -17.88 0.72 -24.21
C ALA A 832 -19.10 0.70 -25.15
N PRO A 833 -18.96 1.01 -26.44
CA PRO A 833 -20.08 1.01 -27.39
C PRO A 833 -20.76 -0.37 -27.61
N GLN A 834 -20.33 -1.43 -26.91
CA GLN A 834 -20.96 -2.76 -26.94
C GLN A 834 -21.77 -3.12 -25.67
N ASP A 835 -21.78 -2.29 -24.62
CA ASP A 835 -22.53 -2.57 -23.38
C ASP A 835 -23.98 -2.04 -23.40
N GLN A 836 -24.45 -1.50 -24.54
CA GLN A 836 -25.87 -1.23 -24.77
C GLN A 836 -26.55 -2.47 -25.35
N LEU A 837 -26.79 -3.49 -24.52
CA LEU A 837 -27.84 -4.46 -24.83
C LEU A 837 -29.19 -3.75 -24.63
N PRO A 838 -30.08 -3.70 -25.65
CA PRO A 838 -31.40 -3.12 -25.48
C PRO A 838 -32.17 -3.94 -24.44
N ALA A 839 -32.80 -3.24 -23.49
CA ALA A 839 -33.65 -3.83 -22.47
C ALA A 839 -34.69 -4.79 -23.11
N PRO A 840 -34.97 -5.96 -22.51
CA PRO A 840 -36.02 -6.83 -23.02
C PRO A 840 -37.36 -6.11 -22.86
N ALA A 841 -37.98 -5.76 -23.99
CA ALA A 841 -39.34 -5.26 -24.01
C ALA A 841 -40.27 -6.34 -23.44
N TYR A 842 -40.82 -6.08 -22.25
CA TYR A 842 -41.99 -6.80 -21.77
C TYR A 842 -43.14 -6.57 -22.76
N SER A 843 -43.59 -7.64 -23.40
CA SER A 843 -44.88 -7.68 -24.09
C SER A 843 -45.71 -8.80 -23.49
N THR A 844 -46.81 -8.41 -22.86
CA THR A 844 -47.90 -9.26 -22.39
C THR A 844 -48.76 -9.75 -23.56
N ASP A 845 -49.05 -11.06 -23.55
CA ASP A 845 -50.18 -11.80 -24.15
C ASP A 845 -50.19 -12.14 -25.67
N PRO A 846 -50.99 -13.14 -26.13
CA PRO A 846 -51.03 -14.53 -25.69
C PRO A 846 -51.00 -15.56 -26.87
N ILE A 847 -50.86 -16.83 -26.51
CA ILE A 847 -50.93 -18.10 -27.28
C ILE A 847 -51.64 -18.04 -28.66
N LEU A 848 -50.96 -18.51 -29.73
CA LEU A 848 -51.61 -19.26 -30.81
C LEU A 848 -50.67 -20.27 -31.50
N ASN A 849 -51.31 -21.32 -32.01
CA ASN A 849 -50.76 -22.63 -32.36
C ASN A 849 -50.30 -22.71 -33.85
N THR A 850 -49.43 -23.69 -34.13
CA THR A 850 -49.16 -24.36 -35.44
C THR A 850 -48.44 -23.63 -36.58
N SER A 851 -47.28 -24.16 -37.00
CA SER A 851 -47.05 -24.96 -38.23
C SER A 851 -45.61 -24.86 -38.78
N ARG A 852 -45.04 -26.01 -39.19
CA ARG A 852 -43.81 -26.18 -40.01
C ARG A 852 -44.13 -25.93 -41.50
N PRO A 853 -43.16 -25.53 -42.35
CA PRO A 853 -42.33 -26.48 -43.14
C PRO A 853 -40.84 -26.03 -43.31
N ALA A 854 -39.83 -26.89 -43.27
CA ALA A 854 -39.24 -27.80 -44.29
C ALA A 854 -38.14 -27.17 -45.21
N PHE A 855 -36.90 -27.66 -44.99
CA PHE A 855 -35.76 -27.93 -45.90
C PHE A 855 -35.51 -27.17 -47.22
N HIS A 856 -34.28 -26.69 -47.47
CA HIS A 856 -33.23 -27.40 -48.25
C HIS A 856 -31.95 -26.59 -48.61
N PHE A 857 -30.80 -27.31 -48.52
CA PHE A 857 -29.53 -27.31 -49.28
C PHE A 857 -28.81 -26.03 -49.78
N SER A 858 -27.48 -25.96 -49.57
CA SER A 858 -26.49 -26.43 -50.57
C SER A 858 -25.03 -26.19 -50.13
N THR A 859 -24.23 -27.23 -50.24
CA THR A 859 -22.76 -27.22 -50.31
C THR A 859 -22.29 -26.75 -51.69
N LEU A 860 -21.13 -26.07 -51.76
CA LEU A 860 -20.33 -26.04 -52.99
C LEU A 860 -18.85 -25.82 -52.66
N VAL A 861 -18.03 -26.74 -53.17
CA VAL A 861 -16.57 -26.79 -53.13
C VAL A 861 -16.08 -26.64 -54.58
N THR A 862 -15.00 -25.86 -54.81
CA THR A 862 -14.01 -25.95 -55.91
C THR A 862 -12.84 -25.01 -55.50
N GLN A 863 -11.62 -25.44 -55.15
CA GLN A 863 -10.44 -26.03 -55.85
C GLN A 863 -9.67 -25.11 -56.84
N GLY A 864 -8.34 -24.99 -56.60
CA GLY A 864 -7.27 -24.49 -57.51
C GLY A 864 -6.27 -23.54 -56.80
N GLU A 865 -5.18 -24.03 -56.18
CA GLU A 865 -3.76 -24.07 -56.67
C GLU A 865 -3.10 -22.67 -56.85
N ALA A 866 -1.88 -22.32 -56.41
CA ALA A 866 -0.72 -23.03 -55.87
C ALA A 866 0.28 -22.05 -55.19
N GLY A 867 1.14 -22.58 -54.28
CA GLY A 867 2.55 -22.17 -54.14
C GLY A 867 2.97 -21.27 -52.97
N GLY A 868 3.74 -21.81 -52.02
CA GLY A 868 4.67 -21.05 -51.16
C GLY A 868 4.74 -21.49 -49.70
N GLU A 869 5.64 -22.44 -49.40
CA GLU A 869 6.01 -22.87 -48.04
C GLU A 869 6.62 -21.73 -47.20
N LEU A 870 6.28 -21.66 -45.91
CA LEU A 870 7.26 -21.74 -44.81
C LEU A 870 6.54 -22.06 -43.49
N ALA A 871 7.06 -23.06 -42.78
CA ALA A 871 6.46 -23.71 -41.62
C ALA A 871 6.33 -22.80 -40.38
N GLY A 872 5.10 -22.69 -39.85
CA GLY A 872 4.82 -22.22 -38.50
C GLY A 872 4.44 -23.40 -37.61
N HIS A 873 5.34 -23.81 -36.71
CA HIS A 873 5.02 -24.74 -35.62
C HIS A 873 4.38 -23.98 -34.45
N PRO A 874 3.22 -24.42 -33.91
CA PRO A 874 2.67 -23.86 -32.69
C PRO A 874 3.29 -24.55 -31.47
N TRP A 875 4.06 -23.81 -30.68
CA TRP A 875 4.60 -24.28 -29.39
C TRP A 875 3.47 -24.34 -28.35
N TRP A 876 3.00 -25.55 -28.05
CA TRP A 876 2.16 -25.89 -26.90
C TRP A 876 2.86 -26.98 -26.08
N ILE A 877 3.94 -26.67 -25.37
CA ILE A 877 4.48 -27.55 -24.31
C ILE A 877 5.18 -26.69 -23.27
N THR A 878 4.48 -26.36 -22.17
CA THR A 878 5.02 -26.21 -20.79
C THR A 878 3.88 -26.05 -19.78
N PHE A 879 3.04 -27.08 -19.63
CA PHE A 879 2.11 -27.21 -18.49
C PHE A 879 2.59 -28.27 -17.47
N GLY A 880 3.81 -28.81 -17.63
CA GLY A 880 4.31 -29.95 -16.86
C GLY A 880 5.13 -29.62 -15.60
N VAL A 881 5.57 -28.37 -15.38
CA VAL A 881 6.48 -28.04 -14.26
C VAL A 881 5.75 -27.58 -12.99
N MET A 882 4.46 -27.28 -13.10
CA MET A 882 3.61 -26.83 -11.98
C MET A 882 3.36 -27.91 -10.90
N LEU A 883 3.67 -29.18 -11.18
CA LEU A 883 3.36 -30.31 -10.30
C LEU A 883 4.48 -30.75 -9.35
N LEU A 884 5.70 -30.20 -9.47
CA LEU A 884 6.86 -30.65 -8.67
C LEU A 884 7.09 -29.87 -7.37
N LEU A 885 6.31 -28.83 -7.09
CA LEU A 885 6.43 -28.02 -5.86
C LEU A 885 5.63 -28.55 -4.66
N LEU A 886 4.81 -29.60 -4.81
CA LEU A 886 3.87 -30.02 -3.75
C LEU A 886 3.90 -31.51 -3.42
N GLY A 887 5.06 -32.15 -3.55
CA GLY A 887 5.21 -33.53 -3.10
C GLY A 887 6.63 -33.80 -2.66
N LEU A 888 6.85 -33.83 -1.34
CA LEU A 888 7.50 -34.92 -0.61
C LEU A 888 7.61 -34.50 0.87
N GLY A 889 6.67 -35.02 1.67
CA GLY A 889 6.79 -35.10 3.13
C GLY A 889 7.79 -36.18 3.55
N PRO A 890 7.95 -36.40 4.85
CA PRO A 890 6.91 -37.10 5.62
C PRO A 890 5.97 -36.20 6.42
#